data_AF-A0A417KYQ9-F1
#
_entry.id   AF-A0A417KYQ9-F1
#
_cell.length_a   1.000
_cell.length_b   1.000
_cell.length_c   1.000
_cell.angle_alpha   90.00
_cell.angle_beta   90.00
_cell.angle_gamma   90.00
#
_symmetry.space_group_name_H-M   'P 1'
#
loop_
_entity.id
_entity.type
_entity.pdbx_description
1 polymer ?
#
loop_
_entity_poly.entity_id
_entity_poly.type
_entity_poly.pdbx_seq_one_letter_code
_entity_poly.pdbx_strand_id
1 'polypeptide(L)'
;MQKVFKLILICLFVPLIAWGEKQQSTSPLNFRESNNVNELDSYGYKWEKDSKTLTLDGFNMYLIPQESNNRAIWLPENSTIKLIGENTITYEGTFPEKYYQYCSIDQSVGDSNSTLTIKGESDGTLILKGNATNGGSLIHCYNLKMTDATIIVKDGLEYQYAFNCSRPMDIENCNITIGNCGGSGLYVNALSGTTTTSTIKNSTIKILKSGSAAIRINNNDLTITNSTIEIGETKQGSHGLSADNLTITDNSKVTIKNAGYSGVYAEHKMSIEKSKVTIDKTNGPGGLFAGDKISIDNSEVKMGSEIHQFGVIVKVGTIEVNNSTISINKSTNYGIIVRDSDLGSSDNNISVSNSYIDLHCSYQEKCFFFHIKGSDGKPTITNSFVWEKANKTAKTGTIYGEYTLGEDLTINEDEVFVTSKDAKLTTDHALVINGTMQIGENTSFNGNGTVNGSGKYIVEKPTEDMITVPQNLTYTGEDLTNAAQNETSLSLTIFSNPQVVTNENWIQSFDPAVVKNAGKYTLKYTKDSETVSKIFEVKKATEFPTPVLQATYDYGIKLLNVTLPSGWKWQDEGTIPVINNSGYPAIYTTKGNENYDWGNSSIQGYDKETETVTRSIEITVNKGTLSATDFVFFQPENRVYDGTKKAAKVEVNSGITGTGLISIYYYNNGAKLDDAPADPGTYTVKISVAEGDNYKATADELTDPDWTFTIDKKQYNITIASPIKNGTVTADKATATEGETVTLTVNPASGYERKSLFYTQSEGTTVPIIYNTLCLKAM
;
A
#
# COMPACT_ATOMS: atom_id res chain seq x y z
N MET A 1 105.15 19.55 -17.12
CA MET A 1 105.31 18.63 -18.27
C MET A 1 104.09 18.81 -19.16
N GLN A 2 104.20 19.59 -20.25
CA GLN A 2 104.13 19.13 -21.66
C GLN A 2 102.83 18.36 -21.99
N LYS A 3 101.97 18.77 -22.95
CA LYS A 3 102.27 19.10 -24.35
C LYS A 3 101.25 20.05 -24.99
N VAL A 4 101.77 20.82 -25.96
CA VAL A 4 101.12 21.70 -26.94
C VAL A 4 100.77 20.89 -28.21
N PHE A 5 99.65 21.21 -28.89
CA PHE A 5 99.43 21.25 -30.37
C PHE A 5 97.95 21.65 -30.64
N LYS A 6 97.60 22.90 -31.00
CA LYS A 6 97.56 23.61 -32.31
C LYS A 6 96.57 23.08 -33.37
N LEU A 7 95.73 24.02 -33.86
CA LEU A 7 95.01 24.11 -35.17
C LEU A 7 93.67 23.34 -35.27
N ILE A 8 92.55 23.85 -35.80
CA ILE A 8 92.30 24.81 -36.89
C ILE A 8 91.05 25.67 -36.64
N LEU A 9 91.18 26.96 -36.95
CA LEU A 9 90.14 27.95 -37.12
C LEU A 9 89.47 27.77 -38.49
N ILE A 10 88.16 27.49 -38.55
CA ILE A 10 87.31 27.81 -39.71
C ILE A 10 86.24 28.76 -39.21
N CYS A 11 86.39 30.02 -39.56
CA CYS A 11 85.36 31.05 -39.43
C CYS A 11 84.21 30.71 -40.39
N LEU A 12 83.10 30.22 -39.84
CA LEU A 12 81.79 30.50 -40.42
C LEU A 12 81.21 31.68 -39.63
N PHE A 13 81.22 32.85 -40.26
CA PHE A 13 80.42 34.01 -39.86
C PHE A 13 78.95 33.58 -39.85
N VAL A 14 78.47 33.09 -38.69
CA VAL A 14 77.07 33.22 -38.32
C VAL A 14 77.03 34.48 -37.47
N PRO A 15 76.26 35.53 -37.82
CA PRO A 15 76.06 36.62 -36.90
C PRO A 15 75.41 36.02 -35.65
N LEU A 16 76.15 36.01 -34.55
CA LEU A 16 75.61 35.82 -33.22
C LEU A 16 74.68 37.02 -33.00
N ILE A 17 73.42 36.90 -33.40
CA ILE A 17 72.39 37.85 -32.99
C ILE A 17 72.29 37.66 -31.49
N ALA A 18 72.91 38.56 -30.75
CA ALA A 18 72.60 38.75 -29.35
C ALA A 18 71.08 39.03 -29.29
N TRP A 19 70.31 38.07 -28.79
CA TRP A 19 68.94 38.32 -28.37
C TRP A 19 69.05 39.21 -27.12
N GLY A 20 69.21 40.51 -27.35
CA GLY A 20 69.15 41.50 -26.28
C GLY A 20 67.75 41.46 -25.68
N GLU A 21 67.66 41.40 -24.35
CA GLU A 21 66.39 41.58 -23.64
C GLU A 21 65.70 42.85 -24.14
N LYS A 22 64.40 42.74 -24.44
CA LYS A 22 63.58 43.90 -24.85
C LYS A 22 63.57 44.91 -23.70
N GLN A 23 63.75 46.19 -24.04
CA GLN A 23 63.69 47.27 -23.07
C GLN A 23 62.26 47.46 -22.56
N GLN A 24 62.13 47.89 -21.32
CA GLN A 24 60.84 48.26 -20.75
C GLN A 24 60.44 49.66 -21.20
N SER A 25 59.25 49.81 -21.79
CA SER A 25 58.67 51.11 -22.13
C SER A 25 58.07 51.76 -20.89
N THR A 26 58.34 53.05 -20.68
CA THR A 26 57.79 53.84 -19.56
C THR A 26 56.91 54.99 -20.01
N SER A 27 56.50 55.00 -21.28
CA SER A 27 55.70 56.08 -21.87
C SER A 27 54.54 55.54 -22.70
N PRO A 28 53.36 56.19 -22.63
CA PRO A 28 52.23 55.92 -23.51
C PRO A 28 52.60 55.92 -25.01
N LEU A 29 52.00 55.01 -25.76
CA LEU A 29 52.11 54.94 -27.22
C LEU A 29 50.84 55.51 -27.85
N ASN A 30 50.97 56.61 -28.59
CA ASN A 30 49.87 57.22 -29.33
C ASN A 30 50.10 57.10 -30.84
N PHE A 31 49.30 56.27 -31.50
CA PHE A 31 49.42 55.96 -32.92
C PHE A 31 48.40 56.69 -33.81
N ARG A 32 47.62 57.64 -33.26
CA ARG A 32 46.62 58.39 -34.04
C ARG A 32 47.26 59.34 -35.05
N GLU A 33 48.40 59.92 -34.70
CA GLU A 33 49.11 60.93 -35.49
C GLU A 33 50.56 60.51 -35.80
N SER A 34 50.96 59.30 -35.40
CA SER A 34 52.34 58.83 -35.53
C SER A 34 52.75 58.52 -36.98
N ASN A 35 54.06 58.50 -37.22
CA ASN A 35 54.66 57.94 -38.43
C ASN A 35 54.95 56.45 -38.24
N ASN A 36 55.27 55.75 -39.34
CA ASN A 36 55.64 54.33 -39.31
C ASN A 36 56.82 54.07 -38.36
N VAL A 37 56.77 52.92 -37.69
CA VAL A 37 57.92 52.29 -37.04
C VAL A 37 58.24 51.04 -37.85
N ASN A 38 59.19 51.16 -38.78
CA ASN A 38 59.36 50.23 -39.91
C ASN A 38 59.85 48.83 -39.50
N GLU A 39 60.50 48.69 -38.35
CA GLU A 39 61.05 47.44 -37.81
C GLU A 39 60.65 47.28 -36.34
N LEU A 40 60.71 46.04 -35.84
CA LEU A 40 60.47 45.76 -34.41
C LEU A 40 61.55 46.47 -33.59
N ASP A 41 61.13 47.43 -32.76
CA ASP A 41 62.07 48.28 -32.03
C ASP A 41 62.67 47.58 -30.78
N SER A 42 63.50 48.32 -30.05
CA SER A 42 64.14 47.84 -28.81
C SER A 42 63.14 47.58 -27.69
N TYR A 43 61.93 48.15 -27.74
CA TYR A 43 60.87 47.96 -26.76
C TYR A 43 59.92 46.80 -27.10
N GLY A 44 60.02 46.25 -28.32
CA GLY A 44 59.23 45.10 -28.75
C GLY A 44 57.93 45.46 -29.44
N TYR A 45 57.84 46.62 -30.10
CA TYR A 45 56.69 46.94 -30.95
C TYR A 45 57.07 47.42 -32.37
N LYS A 46 56.14 47.25 -33.31
CA LYS A 46 56.22 47.73 -34.71
C LYS A 46 54.87 48.34 -35.10
N TRP A 47 54.87 49.52 -35.71
CA TRP A 47 53.64 50.21 -36.16
C TRP A 47 53.67 50.45 -37.67
N GLU A 48 52.67 49.90 -38.36
CA GLU A 48 52.43 50.08 -39.78
C GLU A 48 51.20 50.96 -39.98
N LYS A 49 51.41 52.23 -40.34
CA LYS A 49 50.37 53.27 -40.45
C LYS A 49 49.35 52.98 -41.54
N ASP A 50 49.81 52.50 -42.70
CA ASP A 50 48.94 52.27 -43.87
C ASP A 50 47.98 51.09 -43.64
N SER A 51 48.49 50.01 -43.04
CA SER A 51 47.68 48.84 -42.64
C SER A 51 47.05 48.99 -41.26
N LYS A 52 47.33 50.10 -40.55
CA LYS A 52 46.93 50.38 -39.17
C LYS A 52 47.20 49.21 -38.21
N THR A 53 48.35 48.57 -38.39
CA THR A 53 48.72 47.33 -37.67
C THR A 53 49.84 47.59 -36.67
N LEU A 54 49.56 47.30 -35.40
CA LEU A 54 50.52 47.27 -34.30
C LEU A 54 50.94 45.82 -34.05
N THR A 55 52.21 45.50 -34.20
CA THR A 55 52.76 44.20 -33.76
C THR A 55 53.46 44.38 -32.42
N LEU A 56 53.12 43.54 -31.45
CA LEU A 56 53.76 43.45 -30.14
C LEU A 56 54.45 42.09 -30.03
N ASP A 57 55.75 42.09 -29.77
CA ASP A 57 56.58 40.88 -29.64
C ASP A 57 57.56 41.05 -28.48
N GLY A 58 57.25 40.40 -27.36
CA GLY A 58 57.99 40.58 -26.10
C GLY A 58 57.84 41.99 -25.51
N PHE A 59 56.76 42.70 -25.83
CA PHE A 59 56.53 44.07 -25.39
C PHE A 59 56.30 44.13 -23.88
N ASN A 60 57.04 44.98 -23.18
CA ASN A 60 56.89 45.17 -21.73
C ASN A 60 56.78 46.66 -21.41
N MET A 61 55.64 47.08 -20.88
CA MET A 61 55.38 48.47 -20.48
C MET A 61 55.12 48.59 -18.98
N TYR A 62 55.65 49.66 -18.38
CA TYR A 62 55.41 50.06 -17.01
C TYR A 62 54.97 51.51 -16.93
N LEU A 63 53.76 51.75 -16.43
CA LEU A 63 53.19 53.07 -16.32
C LEU A 63 52.87 53.43 -14.87
N ILE A 64 53.14 54.69 -14.55
CA ILE A 64 52.72 55.33 -13.31
C ILE A 64 51.56 56.27 -13.65
N PRO A 65 50.43 56.21 -12.94
CA PRO A 65 49.31 57.15 -13.04
C PRO A 65 49.71 58.62 -13.16
N GLN A 66 49.13 59.36 -14.11
CA GLN A 66 49.34 60.80 -14.29
C GLN A 66 48.01 61.58 -14.23
N GLU A 67 48.08 62.91 -14.03
CA GLU A 67 46.91 63.81 -14.04
C GLU A 67 46.33 64.05 -15.46
N SER A 68 46.87 63.42 -16.51
CA SER A 68 46.29 63.42 -17.85
C SER A 68 46.85 62.28 -18.73
N ASN A 69 46.07 61.85 -19.72
CA ASN A 69 46.43 60.86 -20.76
C ASN A 69 46.93 59.50 -20.22
N ASN A 70 46.10 58.81 -19.45
CA ASN A 70 46.42 57.51 -18.84
C ASN A 70 46.16 56.29 -19.74
N ARG A 71 46.28 56.48 -21.06
CA ARG A 71 46.17 55.40 -22.06
C ARG A 71 47.54 54.78 -22.28
N ALA A 72 47.70 53.47 -22.19
CA ALA A 72 48.98 52.83 -22.56
C ALA A 72 49.17 52.81 -24.07
N ILE A 73 48.15 52.39 -24.82
CA ILE A 73 48.17 52.31 -26.28
C ILE A 73 46.91 52.99 -26.81
N TRP A 74 47.07 54.03 -27.64
CA TRP A 74 45.98 54.74 -28.29
C TRP A 74 46.04 54.55 -29.81
N LEU A 75 45.00 53.93 -30.37
CA LEU A 75 44.94 53.50 -31.77
C LEU A 75 43.93 54.32 -32.58
N PRO A 76 44.16 54.52 -33.88
CA PRO A 76 43.15 55.04 -34.80
C PRO A 76 42.05 54.00 -35.08
N GLU A 77 40.97 54.44 -35.73
CA GLU A 77 39.88 53.56 -36.16
C GLU A 77 40.34 52.40 -37.05
N ASN A 78 39.69 51.24 -36.95
CA ASN A 78 39.95 50.03 -37.74
C ASN A 78 41.39 49.49 -37.60
N SER A 79 41.99 49.66 -36.42
CA SER A 79 43.33 49.15 -36.13
C SER A 79 43.37 47.66 -35.79
N THR A 80 44.49 47.03 -36.12
CA THR A 80 44.81 45.64 -35.77
C THR A 80 45.98 45.59 -34.79
N ILE A 81 45.89 44.76 -33.76
CA ILE A 81 46.99 44.39 -32.87
C ILE A 81 47.35 42.94 -33.14
N LYS A 82 48.62 42.67 -33.45
CA LYS A 82 49.20 41.34 -33.51
C LYS A 82 50.01 41.09 -32.25
N LEU A 83 49.68 40.04 -31.52
CA LEU A 83 50.40 39.60 -30.33
C LEU A 83 51.29 38.43 -30.69
N ILE A 84 52.59 38.55 -30.44
CA ILE A 84 53.59 37.49 -30.57
C ILE A 84 54.24 37.33 -29.19
N GLY A 85 54.39 36.08 -28.74
CA GLY A 85 54.95 35.79 -27.43
C GLY A 85 54.19 36.44 -26.26
N GLU A 86 54.87 36.61 -25.13
CA GLU A 86 54.29 37.26 -23.95
C GLU A 86 54.49 38.78 -23.98
N ASN A 87 53.40 39.53 -23.90
CA ASN A 87 53.40 40.99 -23.83
C ASN A 87 52.77 41.42 -22.51
N THR A 88 53.32 42.44 -21.86
CA THR A 88 52.90 42.90 -20.54
C THR A 88 52.66 44.41 -20.52
N ILE A 89 51.55 44.84 -19.92
CA ILE A 89 51.33 46.22 -19.51
C ILE A 89 51.10 46.23 -17.99
N THR A 90 51.96 46.95 -17.27
CA THR A 90 51.94 47.07 -15.82
C THR A 90 51.56 48.48 -15.40
N TYR A 91 50.56 48.62 -14.53
CA TYR A 91 50.18 49.90 -13.91
C TYR A 91 50.42 49.86 -12.39
N GLU A 92 51.22 50.78 -11.87
CA GLU A 92 51.53 50.85 -10.43
C GLU A 92 51.24 52.25 -9.86
N GLY A 93 50.50 52.33 -8.74
CA GLY A 93 50.22 53.56 -8.01
C GLY A 93 48.75 54.01 -8.01
N THR A 94 48.43 55.10 -7.32
CA THR A 94 47.05 55.60 -7.16
C THR A 94 46.83 56.82 -8.06
N PHE A 95 45.74 56.84 -8.84
CA PHE A 95 45.39 58.05 -9.60
C PHE A 95 44.89 59.15 -8.67
N PRO A 96 45.34 60.42 -8.85
CA PRO A 96 45.02 61.53 -7.94
C PRO A 96 43.52 61.79 -7.76
N GLU A 97 42.71 61.56 -8.78
CA GLU A 97 41.25 61.76 -8.75
C GLU A 97 40.47 60.70 -9.55
N LYS A 98 39.18 60.56 -9.24
CA LYS A 98 38.26 59.61 -9.86
C LYS A 98 38.02 59.83 -11.36
N TYR A 99 38.31 61.02 -11.89
CA TYR A 99 38.08 61.37 -13.30
C TYR A 99 39.24 60.99 -14.24
N TYR A 100 40.41 60.63 -13.70
CA TYR A 100 41.61 60.32 -14.47
C TYR A 100 41.78 58.83 -14.75
N GLN A 101 40.72 58.18 -15.22
CA GLN A 101 40.69 56.74 -15.49
C GLN A 101 41.77 56.28 -16.47
N TYR A 102 42.43 55.17 -16.19
CA TYR A 102 43.38 54.54 -17.11
C TYR A 102 42.71 53.54 -18.07
N CYS A 103 43.39 53.34 -19.20
CA CYS A 103 43.02 52.38 -20.23
C CYS A 103 44.25 51.75 -20.87
N SER A 104 44.32 50.42 -20.97
CA SER A 104 45.49 49.76 -21.56
C SER A 104 45.50 49.92 -23.09
N ILE A 105 44.35 49.70 -23.73
CA ILE A 105 44.19 49.80 -25.18
C ILE A 105 42.92 50.59 -25.46
N ASP A 106 43.08 51.75 -26.08
CA ASP A 106 41.96 52.62 -26.46
C ASP A 106 41.89 52.75 -27.99
N GLN A 107 40.74 52.40 -28.55
CA GLN A 107 40.35 52.67 -29.94
C GLN A 107 38.98 53.33 -30.03
N SER A 108 38.47 53.96 -28.96
CA SER A 108 37.13 54.55 -28.91
C SER A 108 37.06 55.92 -29.58
N VAL A 109 37.71 56.10 -30.72
CA VAL A 109 37.81 57.38 -31.45
C VAL A 109 37.48 57.16 -32.93
N GLY A 110 36.82 58.14 -33.56
CA GLY A 110 36.46 58.08 -34.99
C GLY A 110 35.04 57.54 -35.22
N ASP A 111 34.86 56.78 -36.30
CA ASP A 111 33.57 56.18 -36.66
C ASP A 111 33.08 55.19 -35.59
N SER A 112 31.81 55.31 -35.21
CA SER A 112 31.11 54.35 -34.34
C SER A 112 31.09 52.92 -34.88
N ASN A 113 31.35 52.70 -36.18
CA ASN A 113 31.50 51.36 -36.78
C ASN A 113 32.95 50.83 -36.73
N SER A 114 33.89 51.55 -36.12
CA SER A 114 35.28 51.13 -36.04
C SER A 114 35.43 49.78 -35.32
N THR A 115 36.30 48.91 -35.85
CA THR A 115 36.59 47.60 -35.26
C THR A 115 38.03 47.54 -34.77
N LEU A 116 38.23 47.21 -33.50
CA LEU A 116 39.54 46.82 -32.99
C LEU A 116 39.72 45.33 -33.24
N THR A 117 40.74 44.95 -34.01
CA THR A 117 41.11 43.54 -34.20
C THR A 117 42.30 43.21 -33.31
N ILE A 118 42.23 42.15 -32.51
CA ILE A 118 43.39 41.61 -31.76
C ILE A 118 43.59 40.17 -32.22
N LYS A 119 44.79 39.86 -32.72
CA LYS A 119 45.14 38.54 -33.21
C LYS A 119 46.38 38.03 -32.50
N GLY A 120 46.32 36.82 -31.96
CA GLY A 120 47.53 36.13 -31.51
C GLY A 120 48.20 35.40 -32.65
N GLU A 121 49.53 35.44 -32.67
CA GLU A 121 50.41 34.62 -33.51
C GLU A 121 51.39 33.92 -32.55
N SER A 122 51.61 32.61 -32.70
CA SER A 122 52.57 31.85 -31.86
C SER A 122 52.34 32.01 -30.34
N ASP A 123 51.15 31.66 -29.84
CA ASP A 123 50.75 31.78 -28.42
C ASP A 123 50.77 33.21 -27.87
N GLY A 124 50.54 34.19 -28.76
CA GLY A 124 50.44 35.62 -28.47
C GLY A 124 49.58 35.92 -27.24
N THR A 125 50.23 36.42 -26.20
CA THR A 125 49.64 36.68 -24.89
C THR A 125 49.76 38.16 -24.54
N LEU A 126 48.71 38.74 -23.97
CA LEU A 126 48.72 40.04 -23.32
C LEU A 126 48.37 39.90 -21.83
N ILE A 127 49.31 40.29 -20.97
CA ILE A 127 49.17 40.29 -19.52
C ILE A 127 49.00 41.73 -19.03
N LEU A 128 47.86 41.98 -18.38
CA LEU A 128 47.56 43.26 -17.74
C LEU A 128 47.65 43.06 -16.23
N LYS A 129 48.53 43.80 -15.56
CA LYS A 129 48.84 43.59 -14.13
C LYS A 129 49.24 44.89 -13.40
N GLY A 130 49.38 44.79 -12.08
CA GLY A 130 49.83 45.87 -11.20
C GLY A 130 48.83 46.13 -10.07
N ASN A 131 48.92 47.29 -9.43
CA ASN A 131 48.11 47.67 -8.26
C ASN A 131 47.35 48.99 -8.42
N ALA A 132 47.23 49.48 -9.65
CA ALA A 132 46.67 50.80 -9.87
C ALA A 132 45.16 50.88 -9.60
N THR A 133 44.73 51.97 -8.97
CA THR A 133 43.34 52.21 -8.56
C THR A 133 42.54 53.04 -9.58
N ASN A 134 41.23 53.28 -9.41
CA ASN A 134 40.45 54.22 -10.25
C ASN A 134 40.47 53.95 -11.78
N GLY A 135 40.56 52.70 -12.23
CA GLY A 135 40.57 52.35 -13.65
C GLY A 135 39.22 52.42 -14.34
N GLY A 136 39.25 52.83 -15.62
CA GLY A 136 38.06 52.85 -16.47
C GLY A 136 37.87 51.49 -17.13
N SER A 137 38.41 51.35 -18.33
CA SER A 137 38.33 50.14 -19.13
C SER A 137 39.74 49.69 -19.51
N LEU A 138 40.08 48.42 -19.39
CA LEU A 138 41.41 47.96 -19.83
C LEU A 138 41.52 47.95 -21.35
N ILE A 139 40.53 47.42 -22.04
CA ILE A 139 40.39 47.46 -23.50
C ILE A 139 39.08 48.17 -23.83
N HIS A 140 39.18 49.31 -24.51
CA HIS A 140 38.04 50.16 -24.87
C HIS A 140 37.98 50.35 -26.38
N CYS A 141 36.86 49.98 -27.00
CA CYS A 141 36.65 50.11 -28.44
C CYS A 141 35.16 50.18 -28.79
N TYR A 142 34.84 50.40 -30.07
CA TYR A 142 33.45 50.30 -30.53
C TYR A 142 33.07 48.83 -30.76
N ASN A 143 33.60 48.21 -31.82
CA ASN A 143 33.48 46.77 -32.07
C ASN A 143 34.81 46.08 -31.74
N LEU A 144 34.74 44.84 -31.26
CA LEU A 144 35.91 44.04 -30.96
C LEU A 144 35.87 42.74 -31.77
N LYS A 145 36.97 42.44 -32.46
CA LYS A 145 37.24 41.13 -33.04
C LYS A 145 38.52 40.57 -32.46
N MET A 146 38.45 39.40 -31.85
CA MET A 146 39.60 38.72 -31.26
C MET A 146 39.73 37.31 -31.79
N THR A 147 40.93 36.94 -32.25
CA THR A 147 41.20 35.59 -32.75
C THR A 147 42.54 35.06 -32.23
N ASP A 148 42.57 33.79 -31.82
CA ASP A 148 43.80 33.04 -31.50
C ASP A 148 44.68 33.70 -30.41
N ALA A 149 44.09 34.46 -29.49
CA ALA A 149 44.80 35.28 -28.51
C ALA A 149 44.59 34.83 -27.06
N THR A 150 45.62 35.00 -26.22
CA THR A 150 45.51 34.81 -24.76
C THR A 150 45.54 36.16 -24.04
N ILE A 151 44.53 36.46 -23.23
CA ILE A 151 44.49 37.67 -22.40
C ILE A 151 44.43 37.29 -20.92
N ILE A 152 45.34 37.84 -20.12
CA ILE A 152 45.39 37.58 -18.68
C ILE A 152 45.35 38.92 -17.94
N VAL A 153 44.26 39.16 -17.23
CA VAL A 153 44.15 40.30 -16.30
C VAL A 153 44.35 39.78 -14.88
N LYS A 154 45.47 40.16 -14.26
CA LYS A 154 45.84 39.72 -12.91
C LYS A 154 45.07 40.50 -11.85
N ASP A 155 44.94 39.90 -10.66
CA ASP A 155 44.45 40.58 -9.47
C ASP A 155 45.39 41.75 -9.08
N GLY A 156 44.82 42.78 -8.46
CA GLY A 156 45.53 43.94 -7.94
C GLY A 156 45.11 45.26 -8.61
N LEU A 157 44.72 45.20 -9.88
CA LEU A 157 44.19 46.35 -10.60
C LEU A 157 42.74 46.64 -10.20
N GLU A 158 42.41 47.91 -9.92
CA GLU A 158 41.03 48.37 -9.79
C GLU A 158 40.60 49.02 -11.10
N TYR A 159 39.63 48.44 -11.78
CA TYR A 159 39.07 48.95 -13.04
C TYR A 159 37.59 48.58 -13.16
N GLN A 160 36.83 49.33 -13.95
CA GLN A 160 35.40 49.07 -14.15
C GLN A 160 35.17 47.91 -15.13
N TYR A 161 35.85 47.90 -16.28
CA TYR A 161 35.63 46.90 -17.33
C TYR A 161 36.96 46.33 -17.84
N ALA A 162 37.08 45.00 -17.96
CA ALA A 162 38.26 44.46 -18.67
C ALA A 162 38.13 44.73 -20.17
N PHE A 163 36.94 44.46 -20.72
CA PHE A 163 36.58 44.80 -22.09
C PHE A 163 35.32 45.65 -22.08
N ASN A 164 35.39 46.83 -22.69
CA ASN A 164 34.28 47.75 -22.85
C ASN A 164 34.08 48.05 -24.34
N CYS A 165 32.94 47.59 -24.87
CA CYS A 165 32.56 47.77 -26.25
C CYS A 165 31.20 48.48 -26.33
N SER A 166 31.06 49.42 -27.26
CA SER A 166 29.75 50.05 -27.55
C SER A 166 28.96 49.32 -28.62
N ARG A 167 29.50 48.23 -29.17
CA ARG A 167 28.96 47.40 -30.25
C ARG A 167 29.42 45.94 -30.07
N PRO A 168 29.01 44.99 -30.94
CA PRO A 168 29.30 43.58 -30.73
C PRO A 168 30.77 43.24 -30.54
N MET A 169 30.97 42.16 -29.81
CA MET A 169 32.26 41.54 -29.54
C MET A 169 32.26 40.14 -30.13
N ASP A 170 33.22 39.85 -31.01
CA ASP A 170 33.47 38.55 -31.61
C ASP A 170 34.79 37.99 -31.08
N ILE A 171 34.70 36.95 -30.26
CA ILE A 171 35.86 36.25 -29.68
C ILE A 171 35.89 34.83 -30.25
N GLU A 172 36.99 34.47 -30.90
CA GLU A 172 37.18 33.16 -31.51
C GLU A 172 38.55 32.56 -31.14
N ASN A 173 38.60 31.28 -30.76
CA ASN A 173 39.84 30.58 -30.41
C ASN A 173 40.70 31.29 -29.34
N CYS A 174 40.07 31.98 -28.38
CA CYS A 174 40.79 32.77 -27.38
C CYS A 174 40.79 32.11 -25.99
N ASN A 175 41.79 32.44 -25.19
CA ASN A 175 41.84 32.12 -23.77
C ASN A 175 41.92 33.40 -22.93
N ILE A 176 40.85 33.72 -22.20
CA ILE A 176 40.74 34.96 -21.43
C ILE A 176 40.58 34.61 -19.95
N THR A 177 41.53 35.06 -19.12
CA THR A 177 41.45 34.95 -17.67
C THR A 177 41.44 36.33 -17.05
N ILE A 178 40.38 36.65 -16.31
CA ILE A 178 40.20 37.91 -15.60
C ILE A 178 40.12 37.59 -14.11
N GLY A 179 40.98 38.24 -13.33
CA GLY A 179 40.92 38.24 -11.87
C GLY A 179 39.69 38.98 -11.33
N ASN A 180 39.88 39.76 -10.29
CA ASN A 180 38.84 40.62 -9.72
C ASN A 180 38.61 41.86 -10.59
N CYS A 181 37.44 41.99 -11.21
CA CYS A 181 37.04 43.23 -11.90
C CYS A 181 36.03 44.04 -11.07
N GLY A 182 36.17 45.37 -11.08
CA GLY A 182 35.31 46.28 -10.31
C GLY A 182 33.90 46.42 -10.88
N GLY A 183 33.70 46.14 -12.17
CA GLY A 183 32.39 46.09 -12.84
C GLY A 183 32.20 44.76 -13.57
N SER A 184 32.31 44.76 -14.90
CA SER A 184 32.09 43.59 -15.75
C SER A 184 33.39 43.14 -16.42
N GLY A 185 33.59 41.83 -16.56
CA GLY A 185 34.74 41.32 -17.33
C GLY A 185 34.56 41.66 -18.81
N LEU A 186 33.45 41.22 -19.39
CA LEU A 186 33.04 41.59 -20.74
C LEU A 186 31.81 42.49 -20.65
N TYR A 187 31.91 43.69 -21.21
CA TYR A 187 30.81 44.65 -21.25
C TYR A 187 30.56 45.11 -22.68
N VAL A 188 29.34 44.91 -23.14
CA VAL A 188 28.81 45.50 -24.38
C VAL A 188 27.61 46.37 -24.01
N ASN A 189 27.58 47.60 -24.53
CA ASN A 189 26.42 48.48 -24.45
C ASN A 189 26.08 49.02 -25.83
N ALA A 190 25.33 48.22 -26.59
CA ALA A 190 24.92 48.60 -27.94
C ALA A 190 23.85 49.70 -27.92
N LEU A 191 23.72 50.41 -29.04
CA LEU A 191 22.64 51.37 -29.25
C LEU A 191 21.30 50.61 -29.31
N SER A 192 20.31 51.10 -28.57
CA SER A 192 18.96 50.50 -28.56
C SER A 192 18.39 50.42 -29.98
N GLY A 193 17.83 49.26 -30.37
CA GLY A 193 17.19 49.05 -31.66
C GLY A 193 18.12 48.54 -32.78
N THR A 194 19.41 48.37 -32.52
CA THR A 194 20.31 47.68 -33.46
C THR A 194 20.40 46.20 -33.12
N THR A 195 19.69 45.34 -33.85
CA THR A 195 19.78 43.87 -33.67
C THR A 195 21.13 43.39 -34.17
N THR A 196 22.09 43.28 -33.26
CA THR A 196 23.40 42.72 -33.54
C THR A 196 23.75 41.71 -32.45
N THR A 197 24.67 40.80 -32.75
CA THR A 197 24.97 39.65 -31.90
C THR A 197 26.46 39.62 -31.61
N SER A 198 26.82 39.57 -30.33
CA SER A 198 28.16 39.25 -29.87
C SER A 198 28.36 37.73 -29.87
N THR A 199 29.55 37.27 -30.21
CA THR A 199 29.86 35.84 -30.32
C THR A 199 31.08 35.44 -29.52
N ILE A 200 31.01 34.26 -28.88
CA ILE A 200 32.14 33.60 -28.24
C ILE A 200 32.21 32.18 -28.81
N LYS A 201 33.28 31.88 -29.54
CA LYS A 201 33.44 30.62 -30.29
C LYS A 201 34.76 29.95 -29.95
N ASN A 202 34.74 28.64 -29.73
CA ASN A 202 35.97 27.84 -29.49
C ASN A 202 36.89 28.43 -28.41
N SER A 203 36.33 29.12 -27.41
CA SER A 203 37.09 29.97 -26.49
C SER A 203 36.90 29.54 -25.05
N THR A 204 37.89 29.84 -24.22
CA THR A 204 37.81 29.66 -22.76
C THR A 204 37.85 31.03 -22.08
N ILE A 205 36.85 31.33 -21.26
CA ILE A 205 36.77 32.59 -20.51
C ILE A 205 36.57 32.29 -19.03
N LYS A 206 37.44 32.84 -18.20
CA LYS A 206 37.38 32.72 -16.75
C LYS A 206 37.35 34.09 -16.10
N ILE A 207 36.37 34.33 -15.24
CA ILE A 207 36.22 35.58 -14.47
C ILE A 207 36.09 35.21 -12.99
N LEU A 208 37.08 35.57 -12.18
CA LEU A 208 37.13 35.17 -10.77
C LEU A 208 36.09 35.91 -9.92
N LYS A 209 36.07 37.24 -10.00
CA LYS A 209 35.06 38.07 -9.33
C LYS A 209 34.69 39.28 -10.17
N SER A 210 33.43 39.71 -10.08
CA SER A 210 32.94 40.90 -10.77
C SER A 210 32.02 41.76 -9.89
N GLY A 211 32.20 43.09 -9.95
CA GLY A 211 31.35 44.05 -9.23
C GLY A 211 29.99 44.32 -9.88
N SER A 212 29.76 43.80 -11.09
CA SER A 212 28.52 43.78 -11.86
C SER A 212 28.34 42.37 -12.46
N ALA A 213 27.47 42.19 -13.45
CA ALA A 213 27.42 40.93 -14.20
C ALA A 213 28.77 40.64 -14.87
N ALA A 214 29.26 39.41 -14.77
CA ALA A 214 30.61 39.05 -15.23
C ALA A 214 30.74 39.21 -16.75
N ILE A 215 29.71 38.76 -17.47
CA ILE A 215 29.51 39.04 -18.89
C ILE A 215 28.16 39.76 -19.01
N ARG A 216 28.20 40.99 -19.50
CA ARG A 216 27.03 41.87 -19.63
C ARG A 216 26.95 42.41 -21.05
N ILE A 217 25.95 41.95 -21.78
CA ILE A 217 25.72 42.26 -23.18
C ILE A 217 24.38 42.99 -23.28
N ASN A 218 24.38 44.32 -23.12
CA ASN A 218 23.14 45.10 -23.13
C ASN A 218 22.72 45.50 -24.56
N ASN A 219 21.42 45.46 -24.84
CA ASN A 219 20.82 45.85 -26.12
C ASN A 219 21.40 45.03 -27.30
N ASN A 220 21.82 43.79 -27.01
CA ASN A 220 22.59 42.96 -27.91
C ASN A 220 22.41 41.49 -27.55
N ASP A 221 22.46 40.64 -28.56
CA ASP A 221 22.37 39.19 -28.35
C ASP A 221 23.74 38.59 -28.05
N LEU A 222 23.77 37.45 -27.35
CA LEU A 222 24.99 36.69 -27.13
C LEU A 222 24.84 35.25 -27.59
N THR A 223 25.75 34.80 -28.45
CA THR A 223 25.88 33.39 -28.85
C THR A 223 27.21 32.83 -28.36
N ILE A 224 27.15 31.74 -27.60
CA ILE A 224 28.29 30.99 -27.09
C ILE A 224 28.28 29.62 -27.79
N THR A 225 29.35 29.31 -28.52
CA THR A 225 29.47 28.10 -29.35
C THR A 225 30.77 27.38 -29.01
N ASN A 226 30.71 26.08 -28.72
CA ASN A 226 31.87 25.24 -28.39
C ASN A 226 32.88 25.91 -27.44
N SER A 227 32.38 26.59 -26.41
CA SER A 227 33.18 27.45 -25.53
C SER A 227 32.97 27.11 -24.06
N THR A 228 33.98 27.38 -23.24
CA THR A 228 33.94 27.18 -21.79
C THR A 228 33.95 28.51 -21.07
N ILE A 229 32.92 28.79 -20.26
CA ILE A 229 32.80 30.01 -19.45
C ILE A 229 32.78 29.63 -17.97
N GLU A 230 33.72 30.15 -17.19
CA GLU A 230 33.80 29.97 -15.74
C GLU A 230 33.66 31.32 -15.02
N ILE A 231 32.60 31.47 -14.23
CA ILE A 231 32.34 32.66 -13.41
C ILE A 231 32.42 32.25 -11.93
N GLY A 232 33.30 32.92 -11.17
CA GLY A 232 33.41 32.71 -9.73
C GLY A 232 32.28 33.40 -8.98
N GLU A 233 32.43 34.69 -8.67
CA GLU A 233 31.47 35.43 -7.84
C GLU A 233 31.06 36.76 -8.48
N THR A 234 29.77 37.09 -8.47
CA THR A 234 29.29 38.43 -8.83
C THR A 234 28.68 39.17 -7.65
N LYS A 235 28.77 40.50 -7.63
CA LYS A 235 28.23 41.36 -6.57
C LYS A 235 26.73 41.16 -6.39
N GLN A 236 26.24 41.25 -5.15
CA GLN A 236 24.81 41.25 -4.83
C GLN A 236 24.02 42.19 -5.76
N GLY A 237 22.90 41.70 -6.28
CA GLY A 237 22.07 42.41 -7.26
C GLY A 237 22.55 42.29 -8.72
N SER A 238 23.63 41.53 -8.98
CA SER A 238 24.16 41.34 -10.34
C SER A 238 24.02 39.92 -10.84
N HIS A 239 23.69 39.77 -12.13
CA HIS A 239 23.62 38.46 -12.78
C HIS A 239 25.02 37.81 -12.92
N GLY A 240 25.10 36.52 -13.22
CA GLY A 240 26.36 35.93 -13.70
C GLY A 240 26.62 36.35 -15.15
N LEU A 241 25.67 36.01 -16.02
CA LEU A 241 25.66 36.35 -17.45
C LEU A 241 24.32 37.05 -17.79
N SER A 242 24.37 38.13 -18.58
CA SER A 242 23.18 38.85 -19.05
C SER A 242 23.28 39.20 -20.54
N ALA A 243 22.20 38.98 -21.30
CA ALA A 243 22.04 39.41 -22.70
C ALA A 243 20.57 39.72 -23.04
N ASP A 244 20.26 40.27 -24.22
CA ASP A 244 18.88 40.42 -24.70
C ASP A 244 18.30 39.05 -25.07
N ASN A 245 18.86 38.41 -26.10
CA ASN A 245 18.71 36.97 -26.34
C ASN A 245 20.03 36.25 -26.09
N LEU A 246 19.93 35.01 -25.63
CA LEU A 246 21.07 34.22 -25.21
C LEU A 246 21.02 32.82 -25.79
N THR A 247 22.06 32.42 -26.50
CA THR A 247 22.20 31.07 -27.07
C THR A 247 23.49 30.43 -26.57
N ILE A 248 23.39 29.26 -25.95
CA ILE A 248 24.53 28.41 -25.55
C ILE A 248 24.41 27.12 -26.35
N THR A 249 25.34 26.89 -27.27
CA THR A 249 25.24 25.78 -28.23
C THR A 249 26.56 25.06 -28.49
N ASP A 250 26.48 23.93 -29.21
CA ASP A 250 27.59 23.14 -29.72
C ASP A 250 28.62 22.76 -28.64
N ASN A 251 28.22 21.97 -27.64
CA ASN A 251 29.10 21.47 -26.57
C ASN A 251 29.71 22.57 -25.69
N SER A 252 29.03 23.71 -25.59
CA SER A 252 29.44 24.79 -24.68
C SER A 252 29.21 24.42 -23.22
N LYS A 253 30.07 24.94 -22.34
CA LYS A 253 30.02 24.71 -20.90
C LYS A 253 30.01 26.05 -20.18
N VAL A 254 28.96 26.35 -19.41
CA VAL A 254 28.88 27.56 -18.59
C VAL A 254 28.79 27.14 -17.12
N THR A 255 29.74 27.58 -16.30
CA THR A 255 29.77 27.31 -14.86
C THR A 255 29.78 28.62 -14.08
N ILE A 256 28.85 28.76 -13.15
CA ILE A 256 28.71 29.93 -12.27
C ILE A 256 28.73 29.45 -10.82
N LYS A 257 29.74 29.83 -10.04
CA LYS A 257 29.80 29.42 -8.62
C LYS A 257 28.82 30.21 -7.76
N ASN A 258 28.81 31.53 -7.87
CA ASN A 258 27.91 32.38 -7.08
C ASN A 258 27.47 33.62 -7.87
N ALA A 259 26.21 33.67 -8.26
CA ALA A 259 25.61 34.88 -8.83
C ALA A 259 24.94 35.71 -7.73
N GLY A 260 25.27 37.01 -7.67
CA GLY A 260 24.68 37.94 -6.72
C GLY A 260 23.19 38.25 -6.96
N TYR A 261 22.64 37.88 -8.11
CA TYR A 261 21.22 37.91 -8.43
C TYR A 261 20.83 36.64 -9.20
N SER A 262 20.58 36.68 -10.52
CA SER A 262 20.29 35.49 -11.32
C SER A 262 21.56 34.86 -11.91
N GLY A 263 21.59 33.55 -12.13
CA GLY A 263 22.73 32.87 -12.77
C GLY A 263 22.93 33.35 -14.21
N VAL A 264 22.04 32.91 -15.10
CA VAL A 264 21.99 33.31 -16.51
C VAL A 264 20.69 34.06 -16.74
N TYR A 265 20.78 35.26 -17.31
CA TYR A 265 19.67 36.16 -17.58
C TYR A 265 19.59 36.48 -19.08
N ALA A 266 18.39 36.31 -19.64
CA ALA A 266 18.03 36.82 -20.96
C ALA A 266 16.83 37.77 -20.80
N GLU A 267 16.86 38.95 -21.42
CA GLU A 267 15.70 39.84 -21.42
C GLU A 267 14.50 39.21 -22.13
N HIS A 268 14.77 38.47 -23.21
CA HIS A 268 13.75 37.89 -24.09
C HIS A 268 13.84 36.36 -24.13
N LYS A 269 14.74 35.79 -24.93
CA LYS A 269 14.82 34.35 -25.19
C LYS A 269 16.15 33.76 -24.76
N MET A 270 16.08 32.55 -24.21
CA MET A 270 17.23 31.72 -23.90
C MET A 270 17.12 30.37 -24.63
N SER A 271 18.18 29.98 -25.35
CA SER A 271 18.33 28.64 -25.91
C SER A 271 19.59 27.97 -25.38
N ILE A 272 19.47 26.75 -24.88
CA ILE A 272 20.57 25.89 -24.46
C ILE A 272 20.47 24.60 -25.27
N GLU A 273 21.41 24.38 -26.18
CA GLU A 273 21.39 23.30 -27.16
C GLU A 273 22.68 22.50 -27.10
N LYS A 274 22.60 21.17 -26.95
CA LYS A 274 23.79 20.30 -26.92
C LYS A 274 24.88 20.78 -25.97
N SER A 275 24.50 21.35 -24.83
CA SER A 275 25.40 22.12 -23.96
C SER A 275 25.16 21.83 -22.49
N LYS A 276 26.10 22.28 -21.65
CA LYS A 276 26.04 22.11 -20.21
C LYS A 276 26.06 23.45 -19.49
N VAL A 277 25.10 23.67 -18.60
CA VAL A 277 25.06 24.83 -17.70
C VAL A 277 25.04 24.36 -16.26
N THR A 278 25.93 24.90 -15.43
CA THR A 278 26.03 24.58 -14.01
C THR A 278 26.04 25.87 -13.18
N ILE A 279 25.09 25.99 -12.25
CA ILE A 279 24.97 27.16 -11.36
C ILE A 279 24.93 26.65 -9.93
N ASP A 280 25.95 26.91 -9.12
CA ASP A 280 25.98 26.40 -7.75
C ASP A 280 25.09 27.22 -6.82
N LYS A 281 25.19 28.56 -6.87
CA LYS A 281 24.43 29.45 -5.99
C LYS A 281 23.92 30.71 -6.67
N THR A 282 22.72 31.14 -6.27
CA THR A 282 22.18 32.46 -6.58
C THR A 282 21.68 33.18 -5.33
N ASN A 283 21.88 34.49 -5.24
CA ASN A 283 21.34 35.33 -4.15
C ASN A 283 20.05 36.07 -4.54
N GLY A 284 19.64 35.99 -5.81
CA GLY A 284 18.39 36.54 -6.32
C GLY A 284 17.57 35.49 -7.09
N PRO A 285 16.37 35.87 -7.57
CA PRO A 285 15.51 34.98 -8.33
C PRO A 285 16.18 34.44 -9.60
N GLY A 286 16.09 33.13 -9.80
CA GLY A 286 16.38 32.48 -11.07
C GLY A 286 17.82 31.96 -11.16
N GLY A 287 17.97 30.64 -11.28
CA GLY A 287 19.16 30.06 -11.89
C GLY A 287 19.23 30.46 -13.36
N LEU A 288 18.22 30.05 -14.12
CA LEU A 288 17.97 30.52 -15.50
C LEU A 288 16.76 31.44 -15.51
N PHE A 289 16.90 32.64 -16.06
CA PHE A 289 15.83 33.63 -16.17
C PHE A 289 15.70 34.09 -17.62
N ALA A 290 14.49 34.06 -18.17
CA ALA A 290 14.15 34.72 -19.43
C ALA A 290 12.83 35.51 -19.33
N GLY A 291 12.66 36.54 -20.16
CA GLY A 291 11.40 37.25 -20.28
C GLY A 291 10.31 36.41 -20.94
N ASP A 292 10.62 35.81 -22.10
CA ASP A 292 9.63 35.29 -23.04
C ASP A 292 9.69 33.76 -23.20
N LYS A 293 10.90 33.20 -23.35
CA LYS A 293 11.07 31.76 -23.64
C LYS A 293 12.39 31.20 -23.14
N ILE A 294 12.34 30.00 -22.57
CA ILE A 294 13.51 29.15 -22.33
C ILE A 294 13.33 27.84 -23.13
N SER A 295 14.32 27.51 -23.96
CA SER A 295 14.42 26.24 -24.68
C SER A 295 15.67 25.49 -24.24
N ILE A 296 15.53 24.23 -23.81
CA ILE A 296 16.62 23.36 -23.40
C ILE A 296 16.51 22.08 -24.21
N ASP A 297 17.43 21.87 -25.16
CA ASP A 297 17.42 20.73 -26.07
C ASP A 297 18.76 19.98 -26.05
N ASN A 298 18.72 18.66 -25.93
CA ASN A 298 19.91 17.80 -25.87
C ASN A 298 20.96 18.26 -24.86
N SER A 299 20.54 18.82 -23.73
CA SER A 299 21.40 19.60 -22.83
C SER A 299 21.33 19.14 -21.37
N GLU A 300 22.33 19.54 -20.58
CA GLU A 300 22.43 19.25 -19.15
C GLU A 300 22.44 20.56 -18.36
N VAL A 301 21.42 20.78 -17.52
CA VAL A 301 21.36 21.91 -16.60
C VAL A 301 21.44 21.40 -15.16
N LYS A 302 22.46 21.84 -14.43
CA LYS A 302 22.66 21.48 -13.02
C LYS A 302 22.65 22.70 -12.13
N MET A 303 21.87 22.63 -11.06
CA MET A 303 21.80 23.68 -10.06
C MET A 303 22.11 23.12 -8.67
N GLY A 304 23.05 23.78 -8.00
CA GLY A 304 23.76 23.27 -6.84
C GLY A 304 23.14 23.63 -5.50
N SER A 305 24.00 24.11 -4.59
CA SER A 305 23.76 24.20 -3.16
C SER A 305 22.53 25.03 -2.75
N GLU A 306 22.27 26.16 -3.41
CA GLU A 306 21.10 27.00 -3.13
C GLU A 306 20.77 27.96 -4.26
N ILE A 307 19.62 27.74 -4.91
CA ILE A 307 19.05 28.70 -5.85
C ILE A 307 17.93 29.49 -5.17
N HIS A 308 18.13 30.79 -5.06
CA HIS A 308 17.14 31.66 -4.43
C HIS A 308 15.89 31.79 -5.31
N GLN A 309 14.74 31.52 -4.71
CA GLN A 309 13.39 31.45 -5.27
C GLN A 309 13.22 30.38 -6.36
N PHE A 310 13.76 30.58 -7.56
CA PHE A 310 13.35 29.82 -8.73
C PHE A 310 14.56 29.17 -9.41
N GLY A 311 14.46 27.88 -9.74
CA GLY A 311 15.47 27.21 -10.58
C GLY A 311 15.47 27.77 -12.00
N VAL A 312 14.42 27.44 -12.77
CA VAL A 312 14.19 27.92 -14.14
C VAL A 312 12.95 28.80 -14.15
N ILE A 313 13.06 29.99 -14.75
CA ILE A 313 11.95 30.93 -14.78
C ILE A 313 11.79 31.66 -16.11
N VAL A 314 10.54 31.70 -16.57
CA VAL A 314 10.06 32.61 -17.62
C VAL A 314 9.08 33.62 -17.03
N LYS A 315 9.20 34.89 -17.40
CA LYS A 315 8.30 35.95 -16.90
C LYS A 315 6.89 35.82 -17.49
N VAL A 316 6.76 35.64 -18.79
CA VAL A 316 5.52 35.34 -19.53
C VAL A 316 5.90 34.55 -20.78
N GLY A 317 5.23 33.44 -21.09
CA GLY A 317 5.50 32.64 -22.29
C GLY A 317 5.86 31.18 -21.98
N THR A 318 6.87 30.61 -22.62
CA THR A 318 7.05 29.14 -22.63
C THR A 318 8.39 28.63 -22.10
N ILE A 319 8.34 27.48 -21.43
CA ILE A 319 9.51 26.66 -21.11
C ILE A 319 9.37 25.34 -21.86
N GLU A 320 10.36 25.03 -22.69
CA GLU A 320 10.43 23.79 -23.48
C GLU A 320 11.71 23.04 -23.13
N VAL A 321 11.56 21.78 -22.71
CA VAL A 321 12.67 20.89 -22.35
C VAL A 321 12.57 19.61 -23.15
N ASN A 322 13.58 19.30 -23.95
CA ASN A 322 13.57 18.13 -24.83
C ASN A 322 14.93 17.39 -24.80
N ASN A 323 14.90 16.06 -24.74
CA ASN A 323 16.11 15.22 -24.75
C ASN A 323 17.16 15.68 -23.71
N SER A 324 16.72 16.20 -22.57
CA SER A 324 17.59 16.97 -21.67
C SER A 324 17.53 16.47 -20.23
N THR A 325 18.56 16.80 -19.47
CA THR A 325 18.63 16.57 -18.04
C THR A 325 18.59 17.89 -17.29
N ILE A 326 17.66 18.05 -16.35
CA ILE A 326 17.64 19.18 -15.42
C ILE A 326 17.70 18.63 -14.00
N SER A 327 18.70 19.04 -13.23
CA SER A 327 18.82 18.68 -11.81
C SER A 327 18.94 19.94 -10.97
N ILE A 328 17.96 20.18 -10.09
CA ILE A 328 17.91 21.31 -9.17
C ILE A 328 17.94 20.76 -7.75
N ASN A 329 19.12 20.77 -7.13
CA ASN A 329 19.32 20.21 -5.79
C ASN A 329 18.61 21.01 -4.70
N LYS A 330 18.44 22.32 -4.88
CA LYS A 330 17.70 23.17 -3.96
C LYS A 330 17.26 24.47 -4.61
N SER A 331 15.95 24.70 -4.59
CA SER A 331 15.34 26.02 -4.83
C SER A 331 14.55 26.46 -3.59
N THR A 332 14.63 27.73 -3.21
CA THR A 332 13.92 28.22 -2.00
C THR A 332 12.43 28.51 -2.24
N ASN A 333 11.95 28.42 -3.48
CA ASN A 333 10.53 28.45 -3.83
C ASN A 333 10.18 27.33 -4.82
N TYR A 334 10.11 27.59 -6.13
CA TYR A 334 9.78 26.60 -7.17
C TYR A 334 11.00 26.11 -7.95
N GLY A 335 10.96 24.88 -8.45
CA GLY A 335 11.97 24.35 -9.35
C GLY A 335 11.87 25.00 -10.74
N ILE A 336 10.72 24.84 -11.40
CA ILE A 336 10.46 25.36 -12.75
C ILE A 336 9.15 26.16 -12.74
N ILE A 337 9.19 27.40 -13.23
CA ILE A 337 8.04 28.29 -13.19
C ILE A 337 7.88 29.18 -14.42
N VAL A 338 6.64 29.34 -14.89
CA VAL A 338 6.23 30.47 -15.72
C VAL A 338 5.40 31.42 -14.84
N ARG A 339 5.86 32.65 -14.65
CA ARG A 339 5.10 33.65 -13.87
C ARG A 339 3.87 34.10 -14.67
N ASP A 340 2.78 34.36 -13.96
CA ASP A 340 1.69 35.17 -14.50
C ASP A 340 1.91 36.59 -14.03
N SER A 341 2.09 37.50 -14.97
CA SER A 341 2.31 38.92 -14.67
C SER A 341 0.99 39.68 -14.79
N ASP A 342 -0.05 39.36 -14.02
CA ASP A 342 -1.34 40.10 -14.02
C ASP A 342 -1.98 40.34 -15.41
N LEU A 343 -1.51 39.66 -16.47
CA LEU A 343 -1.71 40.05 -17.88
C LEU A 343 -2.30 38.94 -18.73
N GLY A 344 -2.91 37.91 -18.12
CA GLY A 344 -3.88 37.04 -18.81
C GLY A 344 -3.44 36.47 -20.15
N SER A 345 -2.14 36.21 -20.35
CA SER A 345 -1.61 35.63 -21.58
C SER A 345 -2.05 34.16 -21.69
N SER A 346 -2.68 33.80 -22.80
CA SER A 346 -3.08 32.41 -23.10
C SER A 346 -1.92 31.48 -23.41
N ASP A 347 -0.71 32.02 -23.58
CA ASP A 347 0.41 31.29 -24.20
C ASP A 347 1.39 30.73 -23.17
N ASN A 348 1.09 30.86 -21.87
CA ASN A 348 1.91 30.31 -20.79
C ASN A 348 1.90 28.78 -20.83
N ASN A 349 3.06 28.15 -21.03
CA ASN A 349 3.17 26.69 -21.10
C ASN A 349 4.52 26.18 -20.57
N ILE A 350 4.49 24.98 -19.98
CA ILE A 350 5.68 24.18 -19.67
C ILE A 350 5.51 22.84 -20.38
N SER A 351 6.43 22.52 -21.29
CA SER A 351 6.49 21.21 -21.95
C SER A 351 7.83 20.52 -21.69
N VAL A 352 7.75 19.23 -21.39
CA VAL A 352 8.90 18.36 -21.13
C VAL A 352 8.73 17.09 -21.95
N SER A 353 9.72 16.76 -22.79
CA SER A 353 9.71 15.55 -23.61
C SER A 353 11.05 14.81 -23.57
N ASN A 354 11.03 13.48 -23.55
CA ASN A 354 12.24 12.64 -23.66
C ASN A 354 13.35 13.03 -22.64
N SER A 355 12.97 13.47 -21.45
CA SER A 355 13.88 14.15 -20.52
C SER A 355 13.91 13.51 -19.13
N TYR A 356 14.98 13.76 -18.40
CA TYR A 356 15.11 13.43 -16.98
C TYR A 356 15.15 14.71 -16.16
N ILE A 357 14.24 14.86 -15.21
CA ILE A 357 14.12 16.07 -14.40
C ILE A 357 14.16 15.68 -12.93
N ASP A 358 15.05 16.26 -12.12
CA ASP A 358 15.07 16.10 -10.66
C ASP A 358 15.01 17.47 -9.99
N LEU A 359 13.90 17.76 -9.30
CA LEU A 359 13.59 19.06 -8.70
C LEU A 359 13.41 18.95 -7.20
N HIS A 360 14.24 19.69 -6.46
CA HIS A 360 14.09 19.84 -5.02
C HIS A 360 13.77 21.30 -4.72
N CYS A 361 12.62 21.53 -4.12
CA CYS A 361 12.05 22.86 -3.95
C CYS A 361 11.43 23.03 -2.55
N SER A 362 11.41 24.26 -2.05
CA SER A 362 10.98 24.55 -0.67
C SER A 362 9.52 25.02 -0.56
N TYR A 363 8.78 25.06 -1.67
CA TYR A 363 7.34 25.38 -1.68
C TYR A 363 6.48 24.20 -1.17
N GLN A 364 5.30 24.47 -0.60
CA GLN A 364 4.55 23.48 0.20
C GLN A 364 3.99 22.28 -0.60
N GLU A 365 3.74 22.41 -1.91
CA GLU A 365 2.92 21.39 -2.61
C GLU A 365 3.45 20.90 -3.96
N LYS A 366 4.28 21.68 -4.69
CA LYS A 366 4.74 21.32 -6.03
C LYS A 366 6.00 22.07 -6.45
N CYS A 367 6.83 21.45 -7.30
CA CYS A 367 8.03 22.09 -7.84
C CYS A 367 7.83 22.72 -9.22
N PHE A 368 6.83 22.27 -9.98
CA PHE A 368 6.33 22.97 -11.16
C PHE A 368 5.22 23.96 -10.80
N PHE A 369 5.28 25.17 -11.35
CA PHE A 369 4.18 26.13 -11.23
C PHE A 369 4.00 26.95 -12.49
N PHE A 370 2.76 27.07 -12.95
CA PHE A 370 2.36 28.14 -13.85
C PHE A 370 0.86 28.38 -13.70
N HIS A 371 0.48 29.65 -13.83
CA HIS A 371 -0.92 30.06 -13.78
C HIS A 371 -1.42 30.31 -15.20
N ILE A 372 -2.56 29.72 -15.54
CA ILE A 372 -3.35 30.08 -16.70
C ILE A 372 -4.55 30.85 -16.15
N LYS A 373 -4.98 31.94 -16.79
CA LYS A 373 -6.07 32.78 -16.29
C LYS A 373 -7.29 31.94 -15.85
N GLY A 374 -7.53 31.87 -14.54
CA GLY A 374 -8.67 31.16 -13.94
C GLY A 374 -8.43 29.71 -13.50
N SER A 375 -7.24 29.13 -13.70
CA SER A 375 -6.89 27.81 -13.16
C SER A 375 -5.37 27.58 -13.05
N ASP A 376 -4.97 26.71 -12.12
CA ASP A 376 -3.60 26.19 -12.12
C ASP A 376 -3.40 25.34 -13.37
N GLY A 377 -2.43 25.72 -14.22
CA GLY A 377 -2.04 24.93 -15.37
C GLY A 377 -1.26 23.68 -14.94
N LYS A 378 -1.32 22.61 -15.74
CA LYS A 378 -0.52 21.38 -15.55
C LYS A 378 0.50 21.24 -16.67
N PRO A 379 1.78 20.94 -16.36
CA PRO A 379 2.80 20.83 -17.38
C PRO A 379 2.47 19.67 -18.33
N THR A 380 2.78 19.84 -19.61
CA THR A 380 2.67 18.75 -20.58
C THR A 380 3.97 17.95 -20.56
N ILE A 381 3.93 16.75 -19.96
CA ILE A 381 5.11 15.90 -19.81
C ILE A 381 4.89 14.60 -20.60
N THR A 382 5.83 14.26 -21.48
CA THR A 382 5.78 13.05 -22.31
C THR A 382 7.13 12.34 -22.33
N ASN A 383 7.11 11.01 -22.37
CA ASN A 383 8.29 10.15 -22.47
C ASN A 383 9.44 10.55 -21.52
N SER A 384 9.12 10.93 -20.28
CA SER A 384 10.06 11.58 -19.37
C SER A 384 9.95 11.01 -17.97
N PHE A 385 11.02 11.12 -17.21
CA PHE A 385 11.05 10.78 -15.79
C PHE A 385 11.31 12.03 -14.97
N VAL A 386 10.41 12.29 -14.02
CA VAL A 386 10.42 13.50 -13.21
C VAL A 386 10.42 13.14 -11.72
N TRP A 387 11.50 13.51 -11.03
CA TRP A 387 11.62 13.52 -9.59
C TRP A 387 11.24 14.88 -9.03
N GLU A 388 10.32 14.92 -8.07
CA GLU A 388 9.93 16.11 -7.34
C GLU A 388 10.04 15.88 -5.83
N LYS A 389 10.74 16.79 -5.15
CA LYS A 389 10.78 16.88 -3.69
C LYS A 389 10.33 18.29 -3.27
N ALA A 390 9.04 18.44 -3.00
CA ALA A 390 8.49 19.65 -2.41
C ALA A 390 8.63 19.64 -0.88
N ASN A 391 8.30 20.76 -0.24
CA ASN A 391 8.46 20.91 1.20
C ASN A 391 7.41 20.08 1.96
N LYS A 392 7.85 19.26 2.92
CA LYS A 392 7.00 18.36 3.72
C LYS A 392 6.28 17.25 2.94
N THR A 393 6.56 17.07 1.65
CA THR A 393 6.06 15.93 0.87
C THR A 393 7.14 14.85 0.80
N ALA A 394 6.72 13.60 0.58
CA ALA A 394 7.61 12.56 0.09
C ALA A 394 8.29 13.00 -1.21
N LYS A 395 9.50 12.49 -1.48
CA LYS A 395 10.10 12.65 -2.80
C LYS A 395 9.38 11.70 -3.75
N THR A 396 8.80 12.24 -4.82
CA THR A 396 7.96 11.51 -5.76
C THR A 396 8.63 11.45 -7.13
N GLY A 397 8.83 10.26 -7.67
CA GLY A 397 9.36 10.03 -9.01
C GLY A 397 8.25 9.55 -9.93
N THR A 398 7.89 10.32 -10.95
CA THR A 398 6.81 9.99 -11.90
C THR A 398 7.34 9.75 -13.30
N ILE A 399 6.99 8.61 -13.88
CA ILE A 399 7.21 8.30 -15.29
C ILE A 399 5.98 8.69 -16.11
N TYR A 400 6.21 9.43 -17.19
CA TYR A 400 5.20 9.83 -18.15
C TYR A 400 5.46 9.20 -19.51
N GLY A 401 4.46 8.55 -20.10
CA GLY A 401 4.57 7.94 -21.44
C GLY A 401 5.59 6.79 -21.48
N GLU A 402 6.36 6.71 -22.57
CA GLU A 402 7.39 5.68 -22.75
C GLU A 402 8.74 6.14 -22.20
N TYR A 403 9.31 5.40 -21.25
CA TYR A 403 10.59 5.75 -20.65
C TYR A 403 11.47 4.51 -20.48
N THR A 404 12.74 4.63 -20.86
CA THR A 404 13.75 3.59 -20.64
C THR A 404 14.66 4.00 -19.49
N LEU A 405 14.59 3.27 -18.38
CA LEU A 405 15.49 3.46 -17.24
C LEU A 405 16.83 2.75 -17.54
N GLY A 406 17.90 3.54 -17.64
CA GLY A 406 19.24 3.09 -18.03
C GLY A 406 20.21 2.82 -16.88
N GLU A 407 19.73 2.80 -15.63
CA GLU A 407 20.53 2.50 -14.45
C GLU A 407 19.66 1.90 -13.33
N ASP A 408 20.30 1.28 -12.33
CA ASP A 408 19.59 0.75 -11.17
C ASP A 408 18.92 1.88 -10.39
N LEU A 409 17.66 1.70 -10.02
CA LEU A 409 16.88 2.69 -9.27
C LEU A 409 16.40 2.09 -7.95
N THR A 410 16.72 2.78 -6.85
CA THR A 410 16.21 2.46 -5.52
C THR A 410 15.23 3.52 -5.06
N ILE A 411 14.03 3.10 -4.67
CA ILE A 411 12.98 3.93 -4.09
C ILE A 411 13.01 3.71 -2.58
N ASN A 412 13.41 4.73 -1.83
CA ASN A 412 13.54 4.66 -0.37
C ASN A 412 12.18 4.63 0.33
N GLU A 413 12.16 4.27 1.61
CA GLU A 413 10.92 4.09 2.40
C GLU A 413 10.01 5.33 2.42
N ASP A 414 10.60 6.53 2.38
CA ASP A 414 9.92 7.82 2.38
C ASP A 414 9.64 8.37 0.96
N GLU A 415 9.85 7.56 -0.06
CA GLU A 415 9.70 7.92 -1.47
C GLU A 415 8.53 7.20 -2.14
N VAL A 416 7.97 7.86 -3.15
CA VAL A 416 6.87 7.34 -3.96
C VAL A 416 7.32 7.29 -5.41
N PHE A 417 7.17 6.13 -6.04
CA PHE A 417 7.38 5.96 -7.48
C PHE A 417 6.03 5.81 -8.16
N VAL A 418 5.79 6.57 -9.22
CA VAL A 418 4.50 6.65 -9.90
C VAL A 418 4.70 6.35 -11.38
N THR A 419 3.89 5.48 -11.95
CA THR A 419 3.71 5.40 -13.40
C THR A 419 2.42 6.12 -13.77
N SER A 420 2.47 7.05 -14.73
CA SER A 420 1.26 7.71 -15.22
C SER A 420 0.35 6.69 -15.92
N LYS A 421 -0.90 7.09 -16.15
CA LYS A 421 -1.78 6.38 -17.09
C LYS A 421 -1.07 6.15 -18.44
N ASP A 422 -1.25 4.96 -18.98
CA ASP A 422 -0.69 4.44 -20.24
C ASP A 422 0.86 4.46 -20.30
N ALA A 423 1.54 4.56 -19.15
CA ALA A 423 3.00 4.58 -19.10
C ALA A 423 3.61 3.23 -19.52
N LYS A 424 4.77 3.29 -20.17
CA LYS A 424 5.57 2.11 -20.52
C LYS A 424 6.97 2.26 -19.95
N LEU A 425 7.26 1.48 -18.92
CA LEU A 425 8.59 1.43 -18.32
C LEU A 425 9.38 0.29 -18.94
N THR A 426 10.47 0.61 -19.62
CA THR A 426 11.44 -0.36 -20.13
C THR A 426 12.72 -0.30 -19.31
N THR A 427 13.24 -1.43 -18.85
CA THR A 427 14.57 -1.47 -18.21
C THR A 427 15.19 -2.86 -18.23
N ASP A 428 16.51 -2.91 -18.32
CA ASP A 428 17.32 -4.11 -18.05
C ASP A 428 18.03 -4.03 -16.69
N HIS A 429 17.70 -3.01 -15.89
CA HIS A 429 18.32 -2.70 -14.60
C HIS A 429 17.47 -3.13 -13.40
N ALA A 430 18.03 -3.05 -12.20
CA ALA A 430 17.31 -3.35 -10.97
C ALA A 430 16.42 -2.17 -10.54
N LEU A 431 15.15 -2.46 -10.27
CA LEU A 431 14.22 -1.56 -9.61
C LEU A 431 13.96 -2.07 -8.18
N VAL A 432 14.52 -1.38 -7.19
CA VAL A 432 14.39 -1.74 -5.77
C VAL A 432 13.34 -0.83 -5.11
N ILE A 433 12.17 -1.39 -4.79
CA ILE A 433 11.06 -0.66 -4.16
C ILE A 433 11.06 -0.93 -2.65
N ASN A 434 11.58 -0.01 -1.85
CA ASN A 434 11.44 -0.03 -0.37
C ASN A 434 10.31 0.89 0.09
N GLY A 435 10.00 1.96 -0.65
CA GLY A 435 8.87 2.86 -0.42
C GLY A 435 7.56 2.35 -1.03
N THR A 436 6.88 3.24 -1.74
CA THR A 436 5.61 2.92 -2.41
C THR A 436 5.73 3.07 -3.91
N MET A 437 5.22 2.09 -4.66
CA MET A 437 5.03 2.16 -6.11
C MET A 437 3.53 2.26 -6.43
N GLN A 438 3.12 3.36 -7.05
CA GLN A 438 1.77 3.60 -7.58
C GLN A 438 1.77 3.36 -9.09
N ILE A 439 0.88 2.51 -9.54
CA ILE A 439 0.87 2.00 -10.92
C ILE A 439 -0.39 2.50 -11.61
N GLY A 440 -0.22 3.41 -12.56
CA GLY A 440 -1.31 4.01 -13.33
C GLY A 440 -2.02 3.00 -14.24
N GLU A 441 -3.23 3.34 -14.65
CA GLU A 441 -4.04 2.53 -15.58
C GLU A 441 -3.25 2.18 -16.86
N ASN A 442 -3.38 0.93 -17.35
CA ASN A 442 -2.72 0.41 -18.56
C ASN A 442 -1.18 0.52 -18.56
N THR A 443 -0.54 0.59 -17.40
CA THR A 443 0.93 0.57 -17.33
C THR A 443 1.49 -0.75 -17.87
N SER A 444 2.57 -0.68 -18.65
CA SER A 444 3.33 -1.86 -19.10
C SER A 444 4.78 -1.82 -18.63
N PHE A 445 5.33 -2.99 -18.34
CA PHE A 445 6.70 -3.19 -17.87
C PHE A 445 7.44 -4.09 -18.85
N ASN A 446 8.49 -3.58 -19.50
CA ASN A 446 9.25 -4.27 -20.54
C ASN A 446 10.74 -4.36 -20.19
N GLY A 447 11.46 -5.28 -20.84
CA GLY A 447 12.89 -5.51 -20.62
C GLY A 447 13.17 -6.66 -19.65
N ASN A 448 14.45 -6.92 -19.40
CA ASN A 448 14.94 -8.04 -18.59
C ASN A 448 15.33 -7.61 -17.16
N GLY A 449 14.92 -6.41 -16.74
CA GLY A 449 15.17 -5.89 -15.41
C GLY A 449 14.55 -6.74 -14.30
N THR A 450 14.98 -6.47 -13.07
CA THR A 450 14.46 -7.16 -11.87
C THR A 450 13.73 -6.16 -10.98
N VAL A 451 12.66 -6.62 -10.33
CA VAL A 451 11.96 -5.85 -9.29
C VAL A 451 12.11 -6.57 -7.96
N ASN A 452 12.62 -5.86 -6.95
CA ASN A 452 12.89 -6.38 -5.60
C ASN A 452 12.52 -5.33 -4.55
N GLY A 453 12.59 -5.69 -3.27
CA GLY A 453 12.34 -4.79 -2.14
C GLY A 453 11.13 -5.19 -1.32
N SER A 454 10.93 -4.52 -0.19
CA SER A 454 9.85 -4.82 0.77
C SER A 454 8.72 -3.78 0.78
N GLY A 455 8.75 -2.86 -0.19
CA GLY A 455 7.79 -1.78 -0.32
C GLY A 455 6.40 -2.22 -0.76
N LYS A 456 5.52 -1.23 -0.91
CA LYS A 456 4.11 -1.45 -1.26
C LYS A 456 3.88 -1.18 -2.74
N TYR A 457 3.04 -2.00 -3.36
CA TYR A 457 2.59 -1.82 -4.73
C TYR A 457 1.09 -1.53 -4.72
N ILE A 458 0.70 -0.44 -5.38
CA ILE A 458 -0.68 0.05 -5.42
C ILE A 458 -1.06 0.25 -6.88
N VAL A 459 -2.09 -0.45 -7.37
CA VAL A 459 -2.64 -0.22 -8.69
C VAL A 459 -3.80 0.79 -8.62
N GLU A 460 -3.81 1.75 -9.54
CA GLU A 460 -4.89 2.74 -9.66
C GLU A 460 -6.21 2.06 -10.05
N LYS A 461 -6.11 1.05 -10.94
CA LYS A 461 -7.25 0.25 -11.45
C LYS A 461 -6.87 -1.22 -11.59
N PRO A 462 -7.52 -2.13 -10.85
CA PRO A 462 -7.36 -3.57 -11.04
C PRO A 462 -7.82 -4.02 -12.44
N THR A 463 -7.27 -5.11 -12.96
CA THR A 463 -7.77 -5.81 -14.15
C THR A 463 -8.21 -7.23 -13.79
N GLU A 464 -9.01 -7.89 -14.63
CA GLU A 464 -9.46 -9.27 -14.38
C GLU A 464 -8.29 -10.26 -14.23
N ASP A 465 -7.21 -10.06 -14.98
CA ASP A 465 -6.00 -10.90 -14.91
C ASP A 465 -5.26 -10.76 -13.58
N MET A 466 -5.33 -9.60 -12.93
CA MET A 466 -4.72 -9.38 -11.63
C MET A 466 -5.46 -10.12 -10.51
N ILE A 467 -6.74 -10.44 -10.71
CA ILE A 467 -7.58 -11.05 -9.68
C ILE A 467 -7.26 -12.54 -9.55
N THR A 468 -6.82 -12.93 -8.37
CA THR A 468 -6.77 -14.34 -7.96
C THR A 468 -8.06 -14.70 -7.24
N VAL A 469 -8.67 -15.81 -7.65
CA VAL A 469 -9.91 -16.34 -7.07
C VAL A 469 -9.69 -17.78 -6.56
N PRO A 470 -10.49 -18.23 -5.57
CA PRO A 470 -10.42 -19.58 -5.05
C PRO A 470 -10.60 -20.65 -6.15
N GLN A 471 -9.82 -21.73 -6.11
CA GLN A 471 -9.84 -22.78 -7.14
C GLN A 471 -10.48 -24.09 -6.69
N ASN A 472 -10.47 -24.38 -5.39
CA ASN A 472 -10.82 -25.71 -4.86
C ASN A 472 -11.86 -25.67 -3.74
N LEU A 473 -12.66 -24.61 -3.65
CA LEU A 473 -13.76 -24.56 -2.70
C LEU A 473 -14.81 -25.62 -3.02
N THR A 474 -15.20 -26.40 -2.01
CA THR A 474 -16.27 -27.39 -2.07
C THR A 474 -17.28 -27.06 -0.98
N TYR A 475 -18.57 -27.19 -1.28
CA TYR A 475 -19.63 -26.96 -0.30
C TYR A 475 -19.47 -27.90 0.92
N THR A 476 -19.60 -27.37 2.12
CA THR A 476 -19.45 -28.14 3.38
C THR A 476 -20.70 -28.12 4.26
N GLY A 477 -21.72 -27.35 3.90
CA GLY A 477 -22.86 -27.05 4.78
C GLY A 477 -22.69 -25.79 5.64
N GLU A 478 -21.52 -25.16 5.61
CA GLU A 478 -21.20 -23.95 6.36
C GLU A 478 -21.04 -22.72 5.45
N ASP A 479 -20.95 -21.52 6.06
CA ASP A 479 -20.63 -20.28 5.36
C ASP A 479 -19.14 -20.23 5.02
N LEU A 480 -18.83 -20.28 3.72
CA LEU A 480 -17.47 -20.27 3.19
C LEU A 480 -16.96 -18.86 2.86
N THR A 481 -17.70 -17.79 3.19
CA THR A 481 -17.35 -16.42 2.80
C THR A 481 -15.94 -16.02 3.25
N ASN A 482 -15.58 -16.32 4.49
CA ASN A 482 -14.23 -16.04 5.01
C ASN A 482 -13.14 -16.90 4.35
N ALA A 483 -13.44 -18.18 4.08
CA ALA A 483 -12.51 -19.07 3.40
C ALA A 483 -12.24 -18.59 1.95
N ALA A 484 -13.30 -18.21 1.24
CA ALA A 484 -13.18 -17.62 -0.09
C ALA A 484 -12.36 -16.32 -0.04
N GLN A 485 -12.68 -15.41 0.88
CA GLN A 485 -11.98 -14.13 1.04
C GLN A 485 -10.47 -14.31 1.28
N ASN A 486 -10.06 -15.29 2.09
CA ASN A 486 -8.65 -15.57 2.40
C ASN A 486 -7.85 -16.10 1.21
N GLU A 487 -8.50 -16.71 0.22
CA GLU A 487 -7.88 -17.18 -1.02
C GLU A 487 -7.90 -16.13 -2.15
N THR A 488 -8.50 -14.95 -1.90
CA THR A 488 -8.46 -13.85 -2.87
C THR A 488 -7.24 -12.95 -2.67
N SER A 489 -6.64 -12.54 -3.78
CA SER A 489 -5.56 -11.56 -3.80
C SER A 489 -5.52 -10.83 -5.13
N LEU A 490 -4.84 -9.67 -5.16
CA LEU A 490 -4.43 -9.03 -6.40
C LEU A 490 -2.94 -9.25 -6.61
N SER A 491 -2.56 -9.64 -7.82
CA SER A 491 -1.17 -9.81 -8.22
C SER A 491 -0.92 -9.20 -9.59
N LEU A 492 0.21 -8.53 -9.76
CA LEU A 492 0.64 -7.98 -11.05
C LEU A 492 2.06 -8.45 -11.34
N THR A 493 2.29 -8.98 -12.54
CA THR A 493 3.65 -9.27 -13.01
C THR A 493 4.32 -7.98 -13.43
N ILE A 494 5.39 -7.62 -12.72
CA ILE A 494 6.27 -6.50 -13.07
C ILE A 494 7.55 -7.10 -13.64
N PHE A 495 7.84 -6.82 -14.92
CA PHE A 495 8.85 -7.50 -15.73
C PHE A 495 8.61 -9.03 -15.79
N SER A 496 9.35 -9.82 -15.00
CA SER A 496 9.21 -11.29 -14.91
C SER A 496 8.83 -11.79 -13.52
N ASN A 497 8.52 -10.90 -12.56
CA ASN A 497 8.28 -11.27 -11.17
C ASN A 497 6.86 -10.89 -10.72
N PRO A 498 6.01 -11.83 -10.29
CA PRO A 498 4.68 -11.52 -9.77
C PRO A 498 4.79 -10.78 -8.42
N GLN A 499 4.17 -9.60 -8.32
CA GLN A 499 4.08 -8.83 -7.08
C GLN A 499 2.66 -8.85 -6.55
N VAL A 500 2.51 -9.03 -5.24
CA VAL A 500 1.23 -8.81 -4.57
C VAL A 500 0.96 -7.31 -4.55
N VAL A 501 -0.21 -6.91 -5.04
CA VAL A 501 -0.60 -5.50 -5.14
C VAL A 501 -1.84 -5.23 -4.30
N THR A 502 -1.99 -3.97 -3.92
CA THR A 502 -3.24 -3.42 -3.37
C THR A 502 -3.85 -2.45 -4.39
N ASN A 503 -5.07 -2.01 -4.15
CA ASN A 503 -5.75 -1.05 -5.03
C ASN A 503 -6.05 0.25 -4.30
N GLU A 504 -6.27 1.32 -5.06
CA GLU A 504 -6.63 2.63 -4.50
C GLU A 504 -8.14 2.89 -4.53
N ASN A 505 -8.77 2.72 -3.36
CA ASN A 505 -10.19 3.02 -3.10
C ASN A 505 -11.20 2.14 -3.86
N TRP A 506 -10.82 0.92 -4.29
CA TRP A 506 -11.78 -0.05 -4.84
C TRP A 506 -12.32 -0.96 -3.72
N ILE A 507 -13.64 -1.11 -3.68
CA ILE A 507 -14.32 -1.93 -2.69
C ILE A 507 -14.45 -3.35 -3.22
N GLN A 508 -13.95 -4.30 -2.44
CA GLN A 508 -14.09 -5.72 -2.73
C GLN A 508 -15.45 -6.25 -2.24
N SER A 509 -16.14 -7.04 -3.04
CA SER A 509 -17.39 -7.71 -2.67
C SER A 509 -17.63 -9.00 -3.45
N PHE A 510 -18.47 -9.89 -2.93
CA PHE A 510 -18.95 -11.08 -3.63
C PHE A 510 -20.38 -10.90 -4.12
N ASP A 511 -20.72 -11.56 -5.22
CA ASP A 511 -22.08 -11.71 -5.70
C ASP A 511 -22.36 -13.18 -6.06
N PRO A 512 -23.25 -13.88 -5.31
CA PRO A 512 -23.94 -13.42 -4.10
C PRO A 512 -23.01 -13.05 -2.94
N ALA A 513 -23.44 -12.15 -2.04
CA ALA A 513 -22.63 -11.62 -0.95
C ALA A 513 -22.19 -12.66 0.11
N VAL A 514 -22.92 -13.79 0.20
CA VAL A 514 -22.63 -14.88 1.13
C VAL A 514 -22.34 -16.14 0.33
N VAL A 515 -21.16 -16.71 0.52
CA VAL A 515 -20.69 -17.92 -0.17
C VAL A 515 -21.11 -19.16 0.61
N LYS A 516 -22.35 -19.59 0.45
CA LYS A 516 -22.95 -20.69 1.25
C LYS A 516 -23.50 -21.86 0.46
N ASN A 517 -23.53 -21.79 -0.86
CA ASN A 517 -24.09 -22.81 -1.74
C ASN A 517 -23.06 -23.23 -2.79
N ALA A 518 -23.20 -24.43 -3.35
CA ALA A 518 -22.44 -24.78 -4.56
C ALA A 518 -22.92 -23.94 -5.74
N GLY A 519 -22.02 -23.67 -6.69
CA GLY A 519 -22.31 -22.88 -7.88
C GLY A 519 -21.35 -21.72 -8.09
N LYS A 520 -21.71 -20.82 -9.01
CA LYS A 520 -20.86 -19.73 -9.46
C LYS A 520 -21.02 -18.48 -8.59
N TYR A 521 -19.89 -17.88 -8.25
CA TYR A 521 -19.80 -16.61 -7.54
C TYR A 521 -18.95 -15.64 -8.34
N THR A 522 -19.28 -14.37 -8.24
CA THR A 522 -18.52 -13.29 -8.87
C THR A 522 -17.82 -12.49 -7.79
N LEU A 523 -16.48 -12.48 -7.81
CA LEU A 523 -15.70 -11.52 -7.04
C LEU A 523 -15.68 -10.19 -7.80
N LYS A 524 -16.07 -9.09 -7.16
CA LYS A 524 -16.16 -7.76 -7.74
C LYS A 524 -15.27 -6.78 -6.99
N TYR A 525 -14.59 -5.92 -7.74
CA TYR A 525 -13.97 -4.69 -7.27
C TYR A 525 -14.75 -3.53 -7.89
N THR A 526 -15.30 -2.65 -7.05
CA THR A 526 -16.12 -1.52 -7.50
C THR A 526 -15.58 -0.19 -6.99
N LYS A 527 -15.63 0.83 -7.84
CA LYS A 527 -15.30 2.22 -7.52
C LYS A 527 -16.17 3.12 -8.38
N ASP A 528 -16.96 3.97 -7.74
CA ASP A 528 -17.98 4.79 -8.40
C ASP A 528 -18.92 3.95 -9.28
N SER A 529 -18.90 4.16 -10.61
CA SER A 529 -19.68 3.39 -11.59
C SER A 529 -18.88 2.28 -12.29
N GLU A 530 -17.59 2.12 -11.99
CA GLU A 530 -16.74 1.10 -12.61
C GLU A 530 -16.77 -0.21 -11.82
N THR A 531 -16.66 -1.33 -12.52
CA THR A 531 -16.62 -2.67 -11.93
C THR A 531 -15.66 -3.55 -12.70
N VAL A 532 -14.74 -4.19 -11.98
CA VAL A 532 -13.91 -5.28 -12.49
C VAL A 532 -14.25 -6.54 -11.72
N SER A 533 -14.40 -7.67 -12.40
CA SER A 533 -14.89 -8.88 -11.76
C SER A 533 -14.28 -10.14 -12.34
N LYS A 534 -14.23 -11.19 -11.52
CA LYS A 534 -13.81 -12.54 -11.93
C LYS A 534 -14.70 -13.59 -11.30
N ILE A 535 -15.06 -14.61 -12.07
CA ILE A 535 -15.95 -15.69 -11.63
C ILE A 535 -15.11 -16.82 -11.02
N PHE A 536 -15.61 -17.39 -9.92
CA PHE A 536 -15.14 -18.67 -9.38
C PHE A 536 -16.32 -19.58 -9.06
N GLU A 537 -16.04 -20.85 -8.83
CA GLU A 537 -17.06 -21.87 -8.58
C GLU A 537 -16.79 -22.59 -7.27
N VAL A 538 -17.84 -22.74 -6.45
CA VAL A 538 -17.87 -23.65 -5.32
C VAL A 538 -18.39 -24.99 -5.82
N LYS A 539 -17.53 -26.01 -5.78
CA LYS A 539 -17.86 -27.36 -6.23
C LYS A 539 -18.94 -27.98 -5.34
N LYS A 540 -19.77 -28.83 -5.95
CA LYS A 540 -20.76 -29.62 -5.23
C LYS A 540 -20.09 -30.62 -4.30
N ALA A 541 -20.67 -30.85 -3.13
CA ALA A 541 -20.18 -31.86 -2.20
C ALA A 541 -20.47 -33.28 -2.73
N THR A 542 -19.51 -34.19 -2.58
CA THR A 542 -19.63 -35.61 -2.98
C THR A 542 -20.02 -36.53 -1.82
N GLU A 543 -20.14 -35.97 -0.62
CA GLU A 543 -20.53 -36.67 0.60
C GLU A 543 -21.72 -35.94 1.26
N PHE A 544 -22.68 -36.68 1.79
CA PHE A 544 -23.86 -36.14 2.48
C PHE A 544 -23.92 -36.72 3.91
N PRO A 545 -23.79 -35.89 4.95
CA PRO A 545 -23.64 -36.37 6.33
C PRO A 545 -24.90 -37.05 6.85
N THR A 546 -24.71 -38.05 7.72
CA THR A 546 -25.81 -38.66 8.48
C THR A 546 -26.07 -37.82 9.73
N PRO A 547 -27.32 -37.38 10.01
CA PRO A 547 -27.60 -36.59 11.20
C PRO A 547 -27.42 -37.38 12.49
N VAL A 548 -26.97 -36.69 13.54
CA VAL A 548 -26.83 -37.24 14.90
C VAL A 548 -27.77 -36.49 15.84
N LEU A 549 -28.63 -37.22 16.55
CA LEU A 549 -29.55 -36.65 17.52
C LEU A 549 -28.86 -36.54 18.89
N GLN A 550 -28.90 -35.34 19.48
CA GLN A 550 -28.36 -35.09 20.83
C GLN A 550 -29.38 -35.32 21.94
N ALA A 551 -30.67 -35.31 21.61
CA ALA A 551 -31.75 -35.49 22.58
C ALA A 551 -31.88 -36.97 23.00
N THR A 552 -32.24 -37.17 24.26
CA THR A 552 -32.58 -38.49 24.80
C THR A 552 -34.08 -38.53 25.10
N TYR A 553 -34.71 -39.67 24.85
CA TYR A 553 -36.16 -39.87 25.02
C TYR A 553 -36.44 -41.06 25.94
N ASP A 554 -37.55 -41.07 26.66
CA ASP A 554 -37.95 -42.25 27.44
C ASP A 554 -38.68 -43.28 26.55
N TYR A 555 -38.52 -44.56 26.87
CA TYR A 555 -39.19 -45.65 26.19
C TYR A 555 -40.72 -45.47 26.17
N GLY A 556 -41.34 -45.75 25.03
CA GLY A 556 -42.76 -45.51 24.77
C GLY A 556 -43.04 -44.29 23.89
N ILE A 557 -42.03 -43.46 23.60
CA ILE A 557 -42.15 -42.42 22.58
C ILE A 557 -42.34 -43.03 21.19
N LYS A 558 -43.17 -42.40 20.34
CA LYS A 558 -43.29 -42.74 18.91
C LYS A 558 -42.30 -41.90 18.10
N LEU A 559 -41.74 -42.46 17.02
CA LEU A 559 -40.84 -41.74 16.12
C LEU A 559 -41.44 -40.41 15.60
N LEU A 560 -42.75 -40.35 15.36
CA LEU A 560 -43.47 -39.11 15.02
C LEU A 560 -43.19 -37.95 16.00
N ASN A 561 -43.01 -38.27 17.28
CA ASN A 561 -42.77 -37.30 18.35
C ASN A 561 -41.27 -37.04 18.58
N VAL A 562 -40.38 -37.69 17.83
CA VAL A 562 -38.94 -37.44 17.84
C VAL A 562 -38.61 -36.43 16.74
N THR A 563 -38.19 -35.23 17.13
CA THR A 563 -37.84 -34.16 16.19
C THR A 563 -36.55 -34.50 15.44
N LEU A 564 -36.66 -34.64 14.12
CA LEU A 564 -35.51 -34.77 13.21
C LEU A 564 -35.00 -33.39 12.75
N PRO A 565 -33.72 -33.29 12.34
CA PRO A 565 -33.20 -32.10 11.67
C PRO A 565 -34.00 -31.77 10.41
N SER A 566 -33.99 -30.49 10.04
CA SER A 566 -34.75 -29.98 8.89
C SER A 566 -34.51 -30.81 7.61
N GLY A 567 -35.60 -31.14 6.92
CA GLY A 567 -35.60 -31.90 5.67
C GLY A 567 -35.62 -33.42 5.84
N TRP A 568 -35.43 -33.96 7.05
CA TRP A 568 -35.56 -35.39 7.32
C TRP A 568 -36.95 -35.75 7.84
N LYS A 569 -37.43 -36.94 7.46
CA LYS A 569 -38.66 -37.54 7.99
C LYS A 569 -38.42 -39.01 8.28
N TRP A 570 -39.02 -39.54 9.33
CA TRP A 570 -38.97 -40.99 9.57
C TRP A 570 -39.69 -41.72 8.45
N GLN A 571 -39.12 -42.84 7.99
CA GLN A 571 -39.78 -43.69 7.01
C GLN A 571 -41.04 -44.35 7.59
N ASP A 572 -41.01 -44.67 8.88
CA ASP A 572 -42.15 -45.17 9.65
C ASP A 572 -42.30 -44.40 10.96
N GLU A 573 -43.16 -43.37 10.95
CA GLU A 573 -43.41 -42.50 12.10
C GLU A 573 -44.13 -43.22 13.26
N GLY A 574 -44.76 -44.37 13.02
CA GLY A 574 -45.51 -45.12 14.02
C GLY A 574 -44.65 -45.98 14.95
N THR A 575 -43.40 -46.24 14.57
CA THR A 575 -42.47 -47.09 15.32
C THR A 575 -42.19 -46.53 16.72
N ILE A 576 -42.13 -47.41 17.72
CA ILE A 576 -41.67 -47.12 19.08
C ILE A 576 -40.21 -47.58 19.20
N PRO A 577 -39.25 -46.67 19.40
CA PRO A 577 -37.84 -47.01 19.54
C PRO A 577 -37.56 -47.90 20.75
N VAL A 578 -36.67 -48.87 20.58
CA VAL A 578 -36.14 -49.70 21.67
C VAL A 578 -34.79 -49.15 22.15
N ILE A 579 -34.44 -49.51 23.39
CA ILE A 579 -33.24 -48.98 24.06
C ILE A 579 -31.96 -49.32 23.30
N ASN A 580 -31.81 -50.58 22.90
CA ASN A 580 -30.69 -51.02 22.06
C ASN A 580 -31.13 -51.02 20.59
N ASN A 581 -30.93 -49.90 19.89
CA ASN A 581 -31.21 -49.77 18.47
C ASN A 581 -29.93 -49.41 17.69
N SER A 582 -29.86 -49.78 16.42
CA SER A 582 -28.81 -49.36 15.46
C SER A 582 -29.31 -48.24 14.54
N GLY A 583 -30.25 -47.44 15.06
CA GLY A 583 -30.99 -46.43 14.33
C GLY A 583 -32.17 -46.93 13.52
N TYR A 584 -32.97 -45.95 13.09
CA TYR A 584 -34.19 -46.15 12.32
C TYR A 584 -34.07 -45.45 10.97
N PRO A 585 -34.67 -45.98 9.88
CA PRO A 585 -34.62 -45.34 8.58
C PRO A 585 -35.34 -43.98 8.58
N ALA A 586 -34.63 -42.96 8.17
CA ALA A 586 -35.16 -41.64 7.86
C ALA A 586 -34.84 -41.29 6.41
N ILE A 587 -35.74 -40.54 5.78
CA ILE A 587 -35.70 -40.14 4.37
C ILE A 587 -35.49 -38.63 4.31
N TYR A 588 -34.56 -38.20 3.47
CA TYR A 588 -34.34 -36.81 3.07
C TYR A 588 -34.69 -36.62 1.59
N THR A 589 -35.55 -35.65 1.27
CA THR A 589 -35.89 -35.33 -0.12
C THR A 589 -34.81 -34.42 -0.73
N THR A 590 -34.17 -34.85 -1.81
CA THR A 590 -33.06 -34.11 -2.44
C THR A 590 -33.53 -33.06 -3.45
N LYS A 591 -34.79 -33.14 -3.89
CA LYS A 591 -35.37 -32.24 -4.89
C LYS A 591 -35.21 -30.77 -4.50
N GLY A 592 -34.57 -29.99 -5.38
CA GLY A 592 -34.30 -28.57 -5.19
C GLY A 592 -33.03 -28.25 -4.38
N ASN A 593 -32.31 -29.25 -3.87
CA ASN A 593 -31.00 -29.06 -3.24
C ASN A 593 -29.90 -29.30 -4.29
N GLU A 594 -29.33 -28.24 -4.84
CA GLU A 594 -28.29 -28.34 -5.88
C GLU A 594 -26.86 -28.34 -5.33
N ASN A 595 -26.69 -28.29 -3.99
CA ASN A 595 -25.39 -28.17 -3.33
C ASN A 595 -24.56 -29.46 -3.33
N TYR A 596 -25.19 -30.60 -3.59
CA TYR A 596 -24.58 -31.92 -3.60
C TYR A 596 -24.59 -32.51 -5.00
N ASP A 597 -23.58 -33.31 -5.32
CA ASP A 597 -23.50 -34.04 -6.56
C ASP A 597 -24.30 -35.34 -6.47
N TRP A 598 -25.63 -35.24 -6.52
CA TRP A 598 -26.52 -36.41 -6.46
C TRP A 598 -26.32 -37.40 -7.63
N GLY A 599 -25.68 -36.97 -8.72
CA GLY A 599 -25.32 -37.86 -9.82
C GLY A 599 -24.15 -38.80 -9.49
N ASN A 600 -23.43 -38.53 -8.41
CA ASN A 600 -22.32 -39.34 -7.93
C ASN A 600 -22.82 -40.54 -7.13
N SER A 601 -22.46 -41.74 -7.57
CA SER A 601 -22.82 -43.00 -6.90
C SER A 601 -22.20 -43.19 -5.52
N SER A 602 -21.30 -42.29 -5.08
CA SER A 602 -20.68 -42.31 -3.75
C SER A 602 -21.59 -41.82 -2.62
N ILE A 603 -22.68 -41.10 -2.93
CA ILE A 603 -23.62 -40.66 -1.89
C ILE A 603 -24.44 -41.87 -1.43
N GLN A 604 -23.97 -42.49 -0.35
CA GLN A 604 -24.60 -43.66 0.23
C GLN A 604 -26.08 -43.41 0.58
N GLY A 605 -26.95 -44.35 0.18
CA GLY A 605 -28.38 -44.30 0.44
C GLY A 605 -29.18 -43.37 -0.48
N TYR A 606 -28.55 -42.74 -1.48
CA TYR A 606 -29.26 -41.96 -2.50
C TYR A 606 -29.96 -42.88 -3.52
N ASP A 607 -31.22 -42.57 -3.81
CA ASP A 607 -32.05 -43.18 -4.84
C ASP A 607 -32.42 -42.13 -5.89
N LYS A 608 -32.02 -42.40 -7.14
CA LYS A 608 -32.23 -41.51 -8.28
C LYS A 608 -33.68 -41.50 -8.77
N GLU A 609 -34.41 -42.61 -8.63
CA GLU A 609 -35.80 -42.70 -9.11
C GLU A 609 -36.75 -41.89 -8.24
N THR A 610 -36.51 -41.89 -6.93
CA THR A 610 -37.35 -41.19 -5.95
C THR A 610 -36.79 -39.84 -5.53
N GLU A 611 -35.56 -39.49 -5.92
CA GLU A 611 -34.84 -38.27 -5.51
C GLU A 611 -34.76 -38.13 -3.97
N THR A 612 -34.34 -39.21 -3.30
CA THR A 612 -34.27 -39.26 -1.83
C THR A 612 -32.99 -39.91 -1.33
N VAL A 613 -32.51 -39.51 -0.15
CA VAL A 613 -31.48 -40.23 0.61
C VAL A 613 -32.10 -40.90 1.82
N THR A 614 -31.82 -42.19 2.02
CA THR A 614 -32.20 -42.92 3.23
C THR A 614 -30.99 -43.15 4.13
N ARG A 615 -31.10 -42.78 5.41
CA ARG A 615 -30.08 -43.04 6.45
C ARG A 615 -30.68 -43.71 7.66
N SER A 616 -29.89 -44.51 8.35
CA SER A 616 -30.24 -44.99 9.69
C SER A 616 -29.82 -43.94 10.71
N ILE A 617 -30.78 -43.34 11.42
CA ILE A 617 -30.51 -42.34 12.46
C ILE A 617 -30.70 -42.99 13.83
N GLU A 618 -29.62 -43.02 14.62
CA GLU A 618 -29.62 -43.54 15.99
C GLU A 618 -30.38 -42.61 16.95
N ILE A 619 -31.11 -43.23 17.88
CA ILE A 619 -31.87 -42.53 18.92
C ILE A 619 -31.41 -43.05 20.27
N THR A 620 -31.10 -42.15 21.19
CA THR A 620 -30.82 -42.52 22.57
C THR A 620 -32.15 -42.63 23.33
N VAL A 621 -32.46 -43.82 23.84
CA VAL A 621 -33.71 -44.11 24.56
C VAL A 621 -33.41 -44.58 25.98
N ASN A 622 -33.94 -43.87 26.98
CA ASN A 622 -33.90 -44.24 28.39
C ASN A 622 -35.02 -45.24 28.72
N LYS A 623 -34.81 -46.03 29.78
CA LYS A 623 -35.88 -46.88 30.34
C LYS A 623 -37.07 -46.05 30.82
N GLY A 624 -38.28 -46.48 30.48
CA GLY A 624 -39.53 -45.87 30.90
C GLY A 624 -39.83 -46.07 32.38
N THR A 625 -40.90 -45.45 32.89
CA THR A 625 -41.38 -45.62 34.26
C THR A 625 -42.73 -46.33 34.27
N LEU A 626 -42.96 -47.17 35.29
CA LEU A 626 -44.17 -47.95 35.47
C LEU A 626 -45.04 -47.34 36.58
N SER A 627 -46.34 -47.45 36.41
CA SER A 627 -47.38 -46.95 37.30
C SER A 627 -48.43 -48.04 37.58
N ALA A 628 -49.27 -47.88 38.61
CA ALA A 628 -50.27 -48.90 38.94
C ALA A 628 -51.27 -49.16 37.80
N THR A 629 -51.54 -48.15 36.97
CA THR A 629 -52.43 -48.26 35.79
C THR A 629 -51.86 -49.11 34.66
N ASP A 630 -50.57 -49.47 34.72
CA ASP A 630 -49.92 -50.37 33.76
C ASP A 630 -50.18 -51.85 34.06
N PHE A 631 -50.93 -52.14 35.13
CA PHE A 631 -51.21 -53.49 35.61
C PHE A 631 -52.70 -53.74 35.84
N VAL A 632 -53.08 -55.02 35.79
CA VAL A 632 -54.42 -55.53 36.09
C VAL A 632 -54.35 -56.41 37.33
N PHE A 633 -55.24 -56.14 38.29
CA PHE A 633 -55.36 -56.92 39.54
C PHE A 633 -56.53 -57.89 39.50
N PHE A 634 -56.31 -59.10 40.01
CA PHE A 634 -57.32 -60.14 40.18
C PHE A 634 -57.37 -60.62 41.64
N GLN A 635 -58.56 -60.55 42.23
CA GLN A 635 -58.83 -61.07 43.57
C GLN A 635 -58.70 -62.61 43.62
N PRO A 636 -58.45 -63.22 44.80
CA PRO A 636 -58.46 -64.67 44.96
C PRO A 636 -59.84 -65.29 44.64
N GLU A 637 -59.83 -66.49 44.04
CA GLU A 637 -61.06 -67.20 43.63
C GLU A 637 -61.92 -67.64 44.82
N ASN A 638 -61.31 -68.19 45.87
CA ASN A 638 -62.00 -68.59 47.10
C ASN A 638 -61.65 -67.63 48.24
N ARG A 639 -62.68 -66.99 48.81
CA ARG A 639 -62.56 -65.99 49.88
C ARG A 639 -63.19 -66.44 51.19
N VAL A 640 -63.59 -67.70 51.33
CA VAL A 640 -64.10 -68.24 52.60
C VAL A 640 -62.96 -68.83 53.41
N TYR A 641 -62.97 -68.56 54.73
CA TYR A 641 -61.99 -69.11 55.66
C TYR A 641 -62.06 -70.63 55.72
N ASP A 642 -60.95 -71.25 55.33
CA ASP A 642 -60.71 -72.69 55.35
C ASP A 642 -59.31 -73.03 55.88
N GLY A 643 -58.60 -72.04 56.44
CA GLY A 643 -57.23 -72.18 56.94
C GLY A 643 -56.13 -72.15 55.87
N THR A 644 -56.48 -71.96 54.58
CA THR A 644 -55.50 -71.88 53.49
C THR A 644 -55.22 -70.43 53.05
N LYS A 645 -53.97 -70.18 52.60
CA LYS A 645 -53.56 -68.86 52.11
C LYS A 645 -54.29 -68.48 50.82
N LYS A 646 -54.75 -67.23 50.71
CA LYS A 646 -55.48 -66.68 49.56
C LYS A 646 -54.60 -65.68 48.81
N ALA A 647 -53.98 -66.11 47.72
CA ALA A 647 -53.11 -65.26 46.90
C ALA A 647 -53.89 -64.54 45.80
N ALA A 648 -53.68 -63.22 45.69
CA ALA A 648 -54.12 -62.42 44.55
C ALA A 648 -53.12 -62.50 43.39
N LYS A 649 -53.57 -62.14 42.17
CA LYS A 649 -52.74 -62.13 40.95
C LYS A 649 -52.68 -60.71 40.38
N VAL A 650 -51.51 -60.30 39.91
CA VAL A 650 -51.33 -59.02 39.19
C VAL A 650 -50.59 -59.30 37.88
N GLU A 651 -51.12 -58.79 36.78
CA GLU A 651 -50.57 -58.96 35.43
C GLU A 651 -50.30 -57.61 34.78
N VAL A 652 -49.35 -57.56 33.84
CA VAL A 652 -49.06 -56.35 33.04
C VAL A 652 -50.13 -56.16 31.97
N ASN A 653 -50.52 -54.92 31.71
CA ASN A 653 -51.47 -54.60 30.64
C ASN A 653 -50.95 -55.01 29.25
N SER A 654 -51.89 -55.39 28.38
CA SER A 654 -51.59 -55.73 26.99
C SER A 654 -50.91 -54.54 26.28
N GLY A 655 -49.80 -54.80 25.59
CA GLY A 655 -49.00 -53.78 24.89
C GLY A 655 -47.80 -53.23 25.67
N ILE A 656 -47.69 -53.52 26.97
CA ILE A 656 -46.53 -53.17 27.78
C ILE A 656 -45.58 -54.37 27.82
N THR A 657 -44.37 -54.21 27.29
CA THR A 657 -43.40 -55.31 27.12
C THR A 657 -42.03 -54.92 27.65
N GLY A 658 -41.25 -55.90 28.11
CA GLY A 658 -39.91 -55.64 28.70
C GLY A 658 -39.97 -55.04 30.11
N THR A 659 -41.02 -55.33 30.87
CA THR A 659 -41.07 -55.10 32.32
C THR A 659 -40.25 -56.15 33.05
N GLY A 660 -39.71 -55.82 34.22
CA GLY A 660 -39.01 -56.80 35.06
C GLY A 660 -39.98 -57.66 35.86
N LEU A 661 -39.41 -58.50 36.73
CA LEU A 661 -40.19 -59.42 37.58
C LEU A 661 -41.13 -58.67 38.53
N ILE A 662 -42.40 -59.04 38.55
CA ILE A 662 -43.42 -58.49 39.46
C ILE A 662 -43.41 -59.28 40.77
N SER A 663 -43.26 -58.58 41.89
CA SER A 663 -43.40 -59.14 43.24
C SER A 663 -44.67 -58.60 43.88
N ILE A 664 -45.49 -59.47 44.47
CA ILE A 664 -46.78 -59.11 45.08
C ILE A 664 -46.65 -59.14 46.60
N TYR A 665 -47.20 -58.12 47.27
CA TYR A 665 -47.20 -57.98 48.72
C TYR A 665 -48.62 -57.76 49.25
N TYR A 666 -48.88 -58.25 50.46
CA TYR A 666 -50.17 -58.14 51.13
C TYR A 666 -50.04 -57.28 52.38
N TYR A 667 -51.06 -56.48 52.64
CA TYR A 667 -51.13 -55.59 53.79
C TYR A 667 -52.46 -55.75 54.50
N ASN A 668 -52.44 -55.76 55.84
CA ASN A 668 -53.65 -55.70 56.67
C ASN A 668 -53.55 -54.48 57.59
N ASN A 669 -54.56 -53.59 57.55
CA ASN A 669 -54.58 -52.34 58.34
C ASN A 669 -53.27 -51.54 58.25
N GLY A 670 -52.63 -51.52 57.07
CA GLY A 670 -51.38 -50.80 56.81
C GLY A 670 -50.09 -51.55 57.19
N ALA A 671 -50.15 -52.71 57.83
CA ALA A 671 -48.98 -53.54 58.13
C ALA A 671 -48.73 -54.58 57.04
N LYS A 672 -47.48 -54.69 56.56
CA LYS A 672 -47.05 -55.68 55.56
C LYS A 672 -47.08 -57.08 56.19
N LEU A 673 -47.61 -58.05 55.44
CA LEU A 673 -47.60 -59.45 55.82
C LEU A 673 -46.39 -60.16 55.22
N ASP A 674 -45.89 -61.17 55.93
CA ASP A 674 -44.79 -62.00 55.44
C ASP A 674 -45.21 -62.91 54.27
N ASP A 675 -46.51 -63.17 54.13
CA ASP A 675 -47.04 -64.12 53.16
C ASP A 675 -48.50 -63.81 52.80
N ALA A 676 -49.05 -64.54 51.82
CA ALA A 676 -50.46 -64.41 51.46
C ALA A 676 -51.39 -64.71 52.65
N PRO A 677 -52.45 -63.91 52.88
CA PRO A 677 -53.28 -64.02 54.08
C PRO A 677 -54.13 -65.28 54.09
N ALA A 678 -54.31 -65.88 55.27
CA ALA A 678 -55.21 -67.02 55.50
C ALA A 678 -56.39 -66.66 56.42
N ASP A 679 -56.22 -65.70 57.31
CA ASP A 679 -57.22 -65.35 58.33
C ASP A 679 -58.32 -64.41 57.80
N PRO A 680 -59.51 -64.41 58.41
CA PRO A 680 -60.58 -63.48 58.05
C PRO A 680 -60.14 -62.02 58.24
N GLY A 681 -60.37 -61.18 57.23
CA GLY A 681 -59.94 -59.78 57.23
C GLY A 681 -59.97 -59.17 55.83
N THR A 682 -59.78 -57.85 55.75
CA THR A 682 -59.67 -57.11 54.49
C THR A 682 -58.21 -56.77 54.23
N TYR A 683 -57.72 -57.10 53.04
CA TYR A 683 -56.31 -57.01 52.67
C TYR A 683 -56.12 -56.10 51.46
N THR A 684 -55.06 -55.30 51.49
CA THR A 684 -54.58 -54.48 50.36
C THR A 684 -53.41 -55.18 49.69
N VAL A 685 -53.39 -55.16 48.36
CA VAL A 685 -52.33 -55.73 47.54
C VAL A 685 -51.51 -54.62 46.93
N LYS A 686 -50.19 -54.73 47.03
CA LYS A 686 -49.24 -53.84 46.36
C LYS A 686 -48.25 -54.66 45.56
N ILE A 687 -47.60 -54.07 44.56
CA ILE A 687 -46.53 -54.72 43.80
C ILE A 687 -45.25 -53.89 43.79
N SER A 688 -44.10 -54.55 43.64
CA SER A 688 -42.89 -53.92 43.13
C SER A 688 -42.47 -54.62 41.85
N VAL A 689 -41.97 -53.89 40.87
CA VAL A 689 -41.48 -54.45 39.62
C VAL A 689 -39.97 -54.21 39.55
N ALA A 690 -39.20 -55.29 39.38
CA ALA A 690 -37.76 -55.20 39.18
C ALA A 690 -37.44 -54.46 37.86
N GLU A 691 -36.20 -54.04 37.68
CA GLU A 691 -35.79 -53.43 36.42
C GLU A 691 -35.93 -54.42 35.27
N GLY A 692 -36.57 -54.00 34.19
CA GLY A 692 -36.74 -54.78 32.97
C GLY A 692 -35.89 -54.24 31.83
N ASP A 693 -36.04 -54.82 30.64
CA ASP A 693 -35.34 -54.37 29.44
C ASP A 693 -35.72 -52.94 29.05
N ASN A 694 -37.00 -52.59 29.18
CA ASN A 694 -37.55 -51.32 28.70
C ASN A 694 -37.96 -50.34 29.81
N TYR A 695 -38.11 -50.82 31.04
CA TYR A 695 -38.63 -50.04 32.17
C TYR A 695 -37.70 -50.12 33.38
N LYS A 696 -37.60 -49.00 34.11
CA LYS A 696 -36.88 -48.92 35.38
C LYS A 696 -37.58 -49.78 36.43
N ALA A 697 -36.84 -50.20 37.46
CA ALA A 697 -37.45 -50.75 38.65
C ALA A 697 -38.40 -49.71 39.28
N THR A 698 -39.53 -50.15 39.82
CA THR A 698 -40.43 -49.26 40.55
C THR A 698 -39.75 -48.80 41.84
N ALA A 699 -39.61 -47.48 42.02
CA ALA A 699 -38.99 -46.93 43.22
C ALA A 699 -39.81 -47.20 44.48
N ASP A 700 -41.14 -47.14 44.35
CA ASP A 700 -42.11 -47.41 45.42
C ASP A 700 -43.00 -48.61 45.05
N GLU A 701 -43.61 -49.23 46.07
CA GLU A 701 -44.63 -50.25 45.86
C GLU A 701 -45.87 -49.62 45.20
N LEU A 702 -46.21 -50.08 43.99
CA LEU A 702 -47.39 -49.65 43.25
C LEU A 702 -48.64 -50.32 43.83
N THR A 703 -49.71 -49.55 43.92
CA THR A 703 -51.03 -50.01 44.35
C THR A 703 -52.09 -49.13 43.72
N ASP A 704 -53.28 -49.67 43.54
CA ASP A 704 -54.48 -48.90 43.22
C ASP A 704 -55.50 -49.06 44.37
N PRO A 705 -56.38 -48.07 44.63
CA PRO A 705 -57.43 -48.20 45.65
C PRO A 705 -58.28 -49.48 45.52
N ASP A 706 -58.46 -50.01 44.31
CA ASP A 706 -59.28 -51.19 44.06
C ASP A 706 -58.52 -52.52 44.28
N TRP A 707 -57.22 -52.48 44.60
CA TRP A 707 -56.40 -53.66 44.86
C TRP A 707 -56.62 -54.18 46.28
N THR A 708 -57.86 -54.52 46.61
CA THR A 708 -58.26 -55.06 47.91
C THR A 708 -59.15 -56.31 47.78
N PHE A 709 -59.13 -57.18 48.80
CA PHE A 709 -60.07 -58.31 48.93
C PHE A 709 -60.31 -58.68 50.40
N THR A 710 -61.43 -59.37 50.67
CA THR A 710 -61.83 -59.78 52.03
C THR A 710 -61.93 -61.30 52.13
N ILE A 711 -61.51 -61.88 53.27
CA ILE A 711 -61.72 -63.29 53.63
C ILE A 711 -62.86 -63.40 54.68
N ASP A 712 -63.90 -64.20 54.39
CA ASP A 712 -65.13 -64.36 55.18
C ASP A 712 -65.06 -65.51 56.22
N LYS A 713 -65.87 -65.45 57.30
CA LYS A 713 -65.97 -66.51 58.37
C LYS A 713 -66.88 -67.70 57.99
N LYS A 714 -66.64 -68.89 58.58
CA LYS A 714 -67.40 -70.16 58.35
C LYS A 714 -68.65 -70.31 59.26
N GLN A 715 -69.74 -70.91 58.75
CA GLN A 715 -71.04 -71.15 59.47
C GLN A 715 -71.39 -72.66 59.61
N TYR A 716 -72.15 -73.05 60.65
CA TYR A 716 -72.60 -74.43 60.97
C TYR A 716 -74.14 -74.57 61.06
N ASN A 717 -74.72 -75.74 60.75
CA ASN A 717 -76.18 -76.00 60.76
C ASN A 717 -76.69 -76.68 62.06
N ILE A 718 -77.94 -76.40 62.47
CA ILE A 718 -78.61 -76.94 63.68
C ILE A 718 -79.90 -77.69 63.28
N THR A 719 -80.09 -78.92 63.76
CA THR A 719 -81.26 -79.77 63.44
C THR A 719 -81.87 -80.44 64.69
N ILE A 720 -83.21 -80.57 64.74
CA ILE A 720 -83.95 -81.25 65.83
C ILE A 720 -84.36 -82.66 65.41
N ALA A 721 -84.12 -83.66 66.26
CA ALA A 721 -84.46 -85.06 66.01
C ALA A 721 -85.99 -85.31 65.95
N SER A 722 -86.43 -86.21 65.06
CA SER A 722 -87.85 -86.56 64.82
C SER A 722 -88.00 -88.06 64.48
N PRO A 723 -89.12 -88.74 64.83
CA PRO A 723 -90.27 -88.22 65.56
C PRO A 723 -90.04 -88.17 67.07
N ILE A 724 -90.45 -87.06 67.69
CA ILE A 724 -90.52 -86.94 69.15
C ILE A 724 -91.88 -87.48 69.59
N LYS A 725 -91.90 -88.51 70.45
CA LYS A 725 -93.12 -89.05 71.05
C LYS A 725 -93.36 -88.41 72.41
N ASN A 726 -94.63 -88.17 72.75
CA ASN A 726 -95.07 -87.69 74.07
C ASN A 726 -94.53 -86.29 74.46
N GLY A 727 -94.30 -85.40 73.49
CA GLY A 727 -93.90 -84.00 73.69
C GLY A 727 -93.33 -83.37 72.41
N THR A 728 -92.75 -82.17 72.51
CA THR A 728 -92.02 -81.47 71.42
C THR A 728 -90.69 -80.88 71.88
N VAL A 729 -89.75 -80.67 70.94
CA VAL A 729 -88.51 -79.90 71.11
C VAL A 729 -88.35 -78.93 69.94
N THR A 730 -87.94 -77.68 70.17
CA THR A 730 -87.61 -76.68 69.13
C THR A 730 -86.30 -75.93 69.43
N ALA A 731 -85.61 -75.44 68.40
CA ALA A 731 -84.44 -74.55 68.50
C ALA A 731 -84.76 -73.13 68.01
N ASP A 732 -84.00 -72.13 68.47
CA ASP A 732 -84.16 -70.72 68.08
C ASP A 732 -83.47 -70.36 66.74
N LYS A 733 -82.46 -71.12 66.32
CA LYS A 733 -81.66 -70.85 65.10
C LYS A 733 -81.45 -72.10 64.25
N ALA A 734 -81.36 -71.90 62.93
CA ALA A 734 -81.07 -72.95 61.95
C ALA A 734 -79.56 -73.06 61.61
N THR A 735 -78.79 -71.98 61.77
CA THR A 735 -77.33 -71.97 61.64
C THR A 735 -76.69 -71.09 62.72
N ALA A 736 -75.42 -71.32 63.00
CA ALA A 736 -74.64 -70.59 63.97
C ALA A 736 -73.16 -70.60 63.57
N THR A 737 -72.45 -69.52 63.86
CA THR A 737 -70.98 -69.51 63.83
C THR A 737 -70.41 -70.10 65.13
N GLU A 738 -69.14 -70.47 65.11
CA GLU A 738 -68.47 -70.99 66.30
C GLU A 738 -68.53 -69.99 67.48
N GLY A 739 -68.85 -70.48 68.69
CA GLY A 739 -69.01 -69.64 69.88
C GLY A 739 -70.38 -68.97 70.03
N GLU A 740 -71.28 -69.16 69.06
CA GLU A 740 -72.64 -68.62 69.12
C GLU A 740 -73.59 -69.55 69.93
N THR A 741 -74.45 -68.96 70.78
CA THR A 741 -75.37 -69.72 71.67
C THR A 741 -76.69 -70.07 70.97
N VAL A 742 -77.20 -71.30 71.23
CA VAL A 742 -78.45 -71.87 70.70
C VAL A 742 -79.35 -72.32 71.85
N THR A 743 -80.63 -71.96 71.82
CA THR A 743 -81.61 -72.24 72.88
C THR A 743 -82.62 -73.31 72.45
N LEU A 744 -82.90 -74.29 73.32
CA LEU A 744 -83.83 -75.39 73.05
C LEU A 744 -85.06 -75.36 73.97
N THR A 745 -86.27 -75.37 73.41
CA THR A 745 -87.51 -75.42 74.19
C THR A 745 -88.10 -76.83 74.18
N VAL A 746 -88.32 -77.44 75.35
CA VAL A 746 -88.89 -78.79 75.49
C VAL A 746 -90.26 -78.71 76.16
N ASN A 747 -91.30 -79.30 75.55
CA ASN A 747 -92.66 -79.29 76.09
C ASN A 747 -93.24 -80.72 76.16
N PRO A 748 -93.19 -81.41 77.32
CA PRO A 748 -93.75 -82.75 77.51
C PRO A 748 -95.28 -82.79 77.38
N ALA A 749 -95.85 -83.88 76.84
CA ALA A 749 -97.29 -84.10 76.80
C ALA A 749 -97.84 -84.53 78.18
N SER A 750 -99.14 -84.28 78.43
CA SER A 750 -99.77 -84.59 79.73
C SER A 750 -99.55 -86.05 80.16
N GLY A 751 -99.11 -86.25 81.41
CA GLY A 751 -98.73 -87.55 81.95
C GLY A 751 -97.25 -87.94 81.77
N TYR A 752 -96.44 -87.10 81.12
CA TYR A 752 -95.00 -87.31 80.91
C TYR A 752 -94.17 -86.14 81.43
N GLU A 753 -92.94 -86.42 81.88
CA GLU A 753 -91.93 -85.42 82.24
C GLU A 753 -90.63 -85.64 81.49
N ARG A 754 -89.80 -84.59 81.35
CA ARG A 754 -88.50 -84.68 80.68
C ARG A 754 -87.49 -85.39 81.57
N LYS A 755 -87.02 -86.57 81.13
CA LYS A 755 -85.92 -87.28 81.80
C LYS A 755 -84.54 -86.71 81.46
N SER A 756 -84.26 -86.45 80.19
CA SER A 756 -82.94 -86.01 79.70
C SER A 756 -83.02 -85.43 78.29
N LEU A 757 -82.06 -84.58 77.91
CA LEU A 757 -81.90 -84.04 76.55
C LEU A 757 -80.43 -84.15 76.12
N PHE A 758 -80.17 -84.43 74.85
CA PHE A 758 -78.83 -84.56 74.27
C PHE A 758 -78.82 -83.92 72.87
N TYR A 759 -77.65 -83.46 72.42
CA TYR A 759 -77.41 -83.20 71.00
C TYR A 759 -76.25 -84.06 70.49
N THR A 760 -76.27 -84.31 69.18
CA THR A 760 -75.24 -85.09 68.48
C THR A 760 -74.56 -84.19 67.46
N GLN A 761 -73.24 -84.19 67.47
CA GLN A 761 -72.44 -83.50 66.46
C GLN A 761 -72.37 -84.35 65.18
N SER A 762 -71.99 -83.76 64.04
CA SER A 762 -71.89 -84.47 62.75
C SER A 762 -71.00 -85.72 62.78
N GLU A 763 -70.10 -85.83 63.76
CA GLU A 763 -69.16 -86.93 63.96
C GLU A 763 -69.71 -88.05 64.87
N GLY A 764 -70.97 -87.95 65.32
CA GLY A 764 -71.67 -89.01 66.08
C GLY A 764 -71.55 -88.92 67.61
N THR A 765 -70.70 -88.04 68.13
CA THR A 765 -70.57 -87.80 69.58
C THR A 765 -71.85 -87.20 70.16
N THR A 766 -72.41 -87.82 71.19
CA THR A 766 -73.65 -87.37 71.85
C THR A 766 -73.35 -86.77 73.22
N VAL A 767 -73.77 -85.52 73.45
CA VAL A 767 -73.43 -84.72 74.64
C VAL A 767 -74.70 -84.39 75.44
N PRO A 768 -74.74 -84.61 76.77
CA PRO A 768 -75.89 -84.27 77.61
C PRO A 768 -76.10 -82.76 77.69
N ILE A 769 -77.35 -82.32 77.53
CA ILE A 769 -77.76 -80.94 77.73
C ILE A 769 -78.40 -80.86 79.13
N ILE A 770 -77.65 -80.28 80.06
CA ILE A 770 -78.00 -80.24 81.49
C ILE A 770 -79.05 -79.15 81.77
N TYR A 771 -79.14 -78.12 80.91
CA TYR A 771 -80.12 -77.02 80.95
C TYR A 771 -80.89 -76.94 79.63
N ASN A 772 -81.81 -75.97 79.46
CA ASN A 772 -82.57 -75.81 78.20
C ASN A 772 -81.75 -75.07 77.10
N THR A 773 -80.41 -75.04 77.18
CA THR A 773 -79.51 -74.26 76.31
C THR A 773 -78.21 -75.00 75.98
N LEU A 774 -77.69 -74.77 74.76
CA LEU A 774 -76.45 -75.34 74.19
C LEU A 774 -75.56 -74.22 73.61
N CYS A 775 -74.25 -74.24 73.88
CA CYS A 775 -73.27 -73.41 73.19
C CYS A 775 -72.35 -74.29 72.32
N LEU A 776 -72.26 -73.98 71.02
CA LEU A 776 -71.40 -74.70 70.07
C LEU A 776 -69.94 -74.36 70.38
N LYS A 777 -69.21 -75.34 70.94
CA LYS A 777 -67.77 -75.22 71.15
C LYS A 777 -67.02 -75.61 69.88
N ALA A 778 -65.96 -74.84 69.65
CA ALA A 778 -64.90 -75.10 68.67
C ALA A 778 -64.37 -76.54 68.74
N MET A 779 -64.00 -77.08 67.57
CA MET A 779 -63.05 -78.19 67.49
C MET A 779 -61.62 -77.68 67.57
#